data_AF-A0A848LPH5-F1
#
_entry.id   AF-A0A848LPH5-F1
#
_cell.length_a   1.000
_cell.length_b   1.000
_cell.length_c   1.000
_cell.angle_alpha   90.00
_cell.angle_beta   90.00
_cell.angle_gamma   90.00
#
_symmetry.space_group_name_H-M   'P 1'
#
loop_
_entity.id
_entity.type
_entity.pdbx_description
1 polymer ?
#
loop_
_entity_poly.entity_id
_entity_poly.type
_entity_poly.pdbx_seq_one_letter_code
_entity_poly.pdbx_strand_id
1 'polypeptide(L)'
;MNRLLTWGAVLSLGFAGCTVPSLEELENERFITVLVEYTPSFKKGCIAVNVFDAATPTNVLDESVVTNLRTQVSPLTVTILRKEQWGEKLRLVVTAHEQTCEGPKVDEERLNLDLSGTGQKPEQRVTLVTPDEDGDGYVPTANGGTDCDDSAQTGAQTYPGAPELCDSRDNNCVGGVADEVDSHWYPDGDGDGYGRNENPTVQCESPGPNFVKVTNGQFDCNDSVKEVHPGAQELCNNRDDNCTGGEDEPFIGGDRGKGAQCNADICTGTYVCNAAGSATECSATPPVDYYPDVDWDGQGNKSASAARICAPTQPPANHVRDNHADCDDADPVTKDGADEVCDAVDNNCNELVDDGADCGGTLQRVVGQAALGGDSHDWRTVAVDPLDGYPVWVAGMEGVLAVRTRPDVAFKEVGPTSANNCGTTDWYAAWVRPDTDTVFLAGEGGRLAEHDGIRCILTATATNIGSGHYFTGLVGFSTPSLKLYAVTTDGQLYEWVPGASLTRVRDSFDAYWDVHAWDASRLLVVGDNRSNPAPPLLPRLHSFTPPYTSAPMSHPLDTPAGYTGRLRGVVMASSSLAYAVGDNGLALRWDGTNWARTVPPAGAETATFTSVTRPIAGSSAAFVVERGAPAVANPATPLVPGKLRRLTSFGWAASPSFIGPGGVDANPDRPLYDVAVTTTVAPVLGVWNIWLVGDDGRVYHYPE
;
A
#
# COMPACT_ATOMS: atom_id res chain seq x y z
N MET A 1 -49.64 -58.89 45.07
CA MET A 1 -49.88 -60.30 44.69
C MET A 1 -51.13 -60.79 45.42
N ASN A 2 -52.16 -61.19 44.66
CA ASN A 2 -53.24 -62.16 44.96
C ASN A 2 -53.06 -63.00 46.25
N ARG A 3 -54.04 -63.38 47.08
CA ARG A 3 -55.48 -63.75 46.94
C ARG A 3 -55.96 -64.02 48.39
N LEU A 4 -57.08 -63.50 48.92
CA LEU A 4 -58.47 -63.98 48.81
C LEU A 4 -58.67 -65.51 48.97
N LEU A 5 -59.30 -65.94 50.09
CA LEU A 5 -60.21 -67.09 50.22
C LEU A 5 -60.73 -67.15 51.68
N THR A 6 -61.93 -66.71 52.09
CA THR A 6 -63.33 -67.18 51.89
C THR A 6 -63.71 -68.58 52.40
N TRP A 7 -64.63 -68.56 53.40
CA TRP A 7 -65.71 -69.52 53.76
C TRP A 7 -65.32 -70.73 54.65
N GLY A 8 -66.14 -71.18 55.62
CA GLY A 8 -67.48 -70.81 56.07
C GLY A 8 -68.03 -71.79 57.12
N ALA A 9 -69.22 -71.45 57.65
CA ALA A 9 -70.24 -72.30 58.31
C ALA A 9 -69.85 -73.02 59.64
N VAL A 10 -70.23 -72.47 60.80
CA VAL A 10 -71.54 -72.63 61.50
C VAL A 10 -71.76 -74.04 62.04
N LEU A 11 -71.46 -74.17 63.34
CA LEU A 11 -71.92 -75.21 64.25
C LEU A 11 -73.39 -74.95 64.61
N SER A 12 -74.22 -75.98 64.79
CA SER A 12 -75.59 -75.84 65.26
C SER A 12 -75.87 -76.72 66.49
N LEU A 13 -76.75 -76.18 67.35
CA LEU A 13 -77.29 -76.69 68.64
C LEU A 13 -76.33 -76.60 69.84
N GLY A 14 -76.59 -75.91 70.95
CA GLY A 14 -77.77 -75.22 71.49
C GLY A 14 -78.03 -75.70 72.93
N PHE A 15 -77.79 -74.86 73.96
CA PHE A 15 -78.46 -74.89 75.28
C PHE A 15 -78.16 -73.60 76.08
N ALA A 16 -79.17 -73.16 76.83
CA ALA A 16 -79.33 -71.87 77.50
C ALA A 16 -78.44 -71.63 78.73
N GLY A 17 -78.25 -70.36 79.09
CA GLY A 17 -78.08 -69.98 80.50
C GLY A 17 -76.77 -69.32 80.94
N CYS A 18 -75.99 -68.75 80.04
CA CYS A 18 -75.25 -67.53 80.32
C CYS A 18 -75.73 -66.56 79.25
N THR A 19 -76.17 -65.34 79.59
CA THR A 19 -75.94 -64.26 78.64
C THR A 19 -74.43 -64.19 78.55
N VAL A 20 -73.86 -64.91 77.57
CA VAL A 20 -72.53 -64.58 77.06
C VAL A 20 -72.67 -63.09 76.80
N PRO A 21 -71.97 -62.23 77.55
CA PRO A 21 -72.07 -60.82 77.29
C PRO A 21 -71.79 -60.68 75.80
N SER A 22 -72.60 -59.89 75.10
CA SER A 22 -72.40 -59.68 73.68
C SER A 22 -70.91 -59.38 73.43
N LEU A 23 -70.37 -59.73 72.27
CA LEU A 23 -68.96 -59.41 71.97
C LEU A 23 -68.66 -57.94 72.30
N GLU A 24 -69.66 -57.08 72.08
CA GLU A 24 -69.73 -55.66 72.45
C GLU A 24 -69.62 -55.39 73.98
N GLU A 25 -70.30 -56.16 74.84
CA GLU A 25 -70.18 -56.05 76.31
C GLU A 25 -68.83 -56.55 76.85
N LEU A 26 -68.26 -57.62 76.27
CA LEU A 26 -66.91 -58.11 76.65
C LEU A 26 -65.78 -57.21 76.11
N GLU A 27 -65.99 -56.56 74.97
CA GLU A 27 -65.08 -55.56 74.42
C GLU A 27 -65.13 -54.26 75.25
N ASN A 28 -66.32 -53.82 75.70
CA ASN A 28 -66.51 -52.62 76.54
C ASN A 28 -65.82 -52.67 77.91
N GLU A 29 -65.54 -53.86 78.44
CA GLU A 29 -64.79 -54.01 79.71
C GLU A 29 -63.26 -53.94 79.53
N ARG A 30 -62.78 -53.96 78.27
CA ARG A 30 -61.35 -54.08 77.95
C ARG A 30 -60.75 -52.83 77.33
N PHE A 31 -61.53 -51.79 77.03
CA PHE A 31 -61.00 -50.51 76.56
C PHE A 31 -61.31 -49.33 77.48
N ILE A 32 -60.46 -48.31 77.38
CA ILE A 32 -60.65 -47.00 78.02
C ILE A 32 -60.32 -45.90 77.03
N THR A 33 -61.09 -44.81 77.09
CA THR A 33 -60.88 -43.64 76.23
C THR A 33 -60.06 -42.61 76.99
N VAL A 34 -59.00 -42.11 76.37
CA VAL A 34 -58.16 -41.02 76.88
C VAL A 34 -58.24 -39.84 75.94
N LEU A 35 -58.54 -38.67 76.50
CA LEU A 35 -58.56 -37.40 75.80
C LEU A 35 -57.26 -36.66 76.12
N VAL A 36 -56.45 -36.44 75.08
CA VAL A 36 -55.18 -35.71 75.18
C VAL A 36 -55.41 -34.28 74.72
N GLU A 37 -55.50 -33.37 75.68
CA GLU A 37 -55.51 -31.93 75.45
C GLU A 37 -54.07 -31.45 75.23
N TYR A 38 -53.85 -30.68 74.18
CA TYR A 38 -52.57 -30.00 73.92
C TYR A 38 -52.85 -28.56 73.48
N THR A 39 -51.86 -27.67 73.62
CA THR A 39 -52.00 -26.27 73.24
C THR A 39 -52.37 -26.18 71.75
N PRO A 40 -53.47 -25.48 71.37
CA PRO A 40 -53.96 -25.50 69.99
C PRO A 40 -52.99 -24.98 68.93
N SER A 41 -52.00 -24.17 69.33
CA SER A 41 -50.99 -23.59 68.44
C SER A 41 -49.97 -24.64 67.95
N PHE A 42 -49.72 -25.71 68.72
CA PHE A 42 -48.82 -26.79 68.37
C PHE A 42 -49.32 -27.61 67.18
N LYS A 43 -48.92 -27.21 65.97
CA LYS A 43 -49.39 -27.84 64.72
C LYS A 43 -48.33 -28.69 64.03
N LYS A 44 -47.06 -28.49 64.37
CA LYS A 44 -45.90 -29.16 63.75
C LYS A 44 -45.06 -29.84 64.83
N GLY A 45 -45.42 -31.08 65.15
CA GLY A 45 -44.75 -31.85 66.19
C GLY A 45 -45.38 -33.23 66.31
N CYS A 46 -44.97 -33.97 67.33
CA CYS A 46 -45.44 -35.33 67.56
C CYS A 46 -46.00 -35.51 68.97
N ILE A 47 -47.16 -36.15 69.07
CA ILE A 47 -47.67 -36.68 70.35
C ILE A 47 -47.59 -38.20 70.28
N ALA A 48 -46.76 -38.79 71.14
CA ALA A 48 -46.57 -40.22 71.29
C ALA A 48 -47.28 -40.73 72.55
N VAL A 49 -48.13 -41.74 72.39
CA VAL A 49 -48.87 -42.35 73.49
C VAL A 49 -48.40 -43.79 73.68
N ASN A 50 -47.78 -44.02 74.83
CA ASN A 50 -47.21 -45.31 75.21
C ASN A 50 -47.98 -45.89 76.41
N VAL A 51 -48.39 -47.16 76.31
CA VAL A 51 -49.13 -47.84 77.38
C VAL A 51 -48.34 -49.05 77.85
N PHE A 52 -48.15 -49.15 79.16
CA PHE A 52 -47.37 -50.19 79.82
C PHE A 52 -48.27 -51.02 80.76
N ASP A 53 -48.02 -52.32 80.86
CA ASP A 53 -48.57 -53.13 81.96
C ASP A 53 -47.92 -52.68 83.28
N ALA A 54 -48.73 -52.34 84.29
CA ALA A 54 -48.22 -51.87 85.58
C ALA A 54 -47.43 -52.97 86.33
N ALA A 55 -47.76 -54.25 86.11
CA ALA A 55 -47.07 -55.37 86.74
C ALA A 55 -45.78 -55.77 86.00
N THR A 56 -45.78 -55.64 84.67
CA THR A 56 -44.65 -56.03 83.82
C THR A 56 -44.33 -54.91 82.81
N PRO A 57 -43.54 -53.89 83.19
CA PRO A 57 -43.29 -52.70 82.36
C PRO A 57 -42.62 -52.95 81.00
N THR A 58 -42.08 -54.15 80.75
CA THR A 58 -41.56 -54.55 79.44
C THR A 58 -42.67 -54.87 78.43
N ASN A 59 -43.90 -55.04 78.89
CA ASN A 59 -45.06 -55.22 78.03
C ASN A 59 -45.57 -53.82 77.62
N VAL A 60 -45.40 -53.48 76.34
CA VAL A 60 -45.83 -52.20 75.73
C VAL A 60 -46.92 -52.47 74.68
N LEU A 61 -47.95 -51.61 74.64
CA LEU A 61 -49.01 -51.63 73.64
C LEU A 61 -48.61 -50.71 72.49
N ASP A 62 -49.02 -51.03 71.25
CA ASP A 62 -48.65 -50.28 70.03
C ASP A 62 -48.61 -48.77 70.29
N GLU A 63 -47.44 -48.20 70.05
CA GLU A 63 -47.20 -46.77 70.19
C GLU A 63 -48.17 -46.03 69.27
N SER A 64 -49.09 -45.29 69.86
CA SER A 64 -49.99 -44.45 69.08
C SER A 64 -49.29 -43.11 68.87
N VAL A 65 -48.77 -42.93 67.67
CA VAL A 65 -48.04 -41.74 67.26
C VAL A 65 -48.95 -40.84 66.43
N VAL A 66 -49.10 -39.59 66.84
CA VAL A 66 -49.84 -38.57 66.08
C VAL A 66 -48.87 -37.46 65.66
N THR A 67 -48.52 -37.43 64.37
CA THR A 67 -47.61 -36.44 63.78
C THR A 67 -48.30 -35.36 62.94
N ASN A 68 -49.53 -35.61 62.46
CA ASN A 68 -50.27 -34.67 61.60
C ASN A 68 -51.11 -33.66 62.42
N LEU A 69 -50.54 -33.06 63.47
CA LEU A 69 -51.29 -32.22 64.42
C LEU A 69 -51.96 -31.00 63.77
N ARG A 70 -51.46 -30.52 62.61
CA ARG A 70 -52.09 -29.48 61.79
C ARG A 70 -53.54 -29.77 61.41
N THR A 71 -53.87 -31.03 61.13
CA THR A 71 -55.23 -31.43 60.73
C THR A 71 -56.06 -31.95 61.91
N GLN A 72 -55.47 -32.02 63.11
CA GLN A 72 -56.14 -32.50 64.31
C GLN A 72 -56.69 -31.35 65.16
N VAL A 73 -57.69 -31.67 65.96
CA VAL A 73 -58.31 -30.75 66.92
C VAL A 73 -58.07 -31.29 68.33
N SER A 74 -57.63 -30.43 69.24
CA SER A 74 -57.49 -30.75 70.66
C SER A 74 -58.88 -30.80 71.32
N PRO A 75 -59.24 -31.85 72.09
CA PRO A 75 -58.40 -32.99 72.48
C PRO A 75 -58.33 -34.13 71.45
N LEU A 76 -57.17 -34.80 71.34
CA LEU A 76 -57.04 -36.06 70.61
C LEU A 76 -57.73 -37.19 71.39
N THR A 77 -58.54 -38.00 70.71
CA THR A 77 -59.20 -39.16 71.32
C THR A 77 -58.39 -40.42 71.04
N VAL A 78 -57.85 -41.03 72.10
CA VAL A 78 -57.07 -42.27 72.03
C VAL A 78 -57.83 -43.37 72.76
N THR A 79 -58.19 -44.43 72.04
CA THR A 79 -58.84 -45.61 72.63
C THR A 79 -57.79 -46.67 72.92
N ILE A 80 -57.64 -47.03 74.19
CA ILE A 80 -56.66 -48.03 74.65
C ILE A 80 -57.39 -49.33 74.90
N LEU A 81 -57.05 -50.38 74.16
CA LEU A 81 -57.60 -51.73 74.35
C LEU A 81 -56.57 -52.63 75.08
N ARG A 82 -56.95 -53.20 76.23
CA ARG A 82 -56.11 -54.11 77.01
C ARG A 82 -55.95 -55.47 76.31
N LYS A 83 -54.70 -55.91 76.11
CA LYS A 83 -54.35 -57.26 75.60
C LYS A 83 -54.70 -58.35 76.62
N GLU A 84 -55.04 -59.56 76.16
CA GLU A 84 -55.49 -60.66 77.04
C GLU A 84 -54.45 -61.11 78.08
N GLN A 85 -53.17 -60.90 77.78
CA GLN A 85 -52.06 -61.35 78.61
C GLN A 85 -51.61 -60.32 79.66
N TRP A 86 -52.30 -59.19 79.78
CA TRP A 86 -51.90 -58.06 80.61
C TRP A 86 -52.73 -57.95 81.90
N GLY A 87 -52.12 -57.43 82.96
CA GLY A 87 -52.81 -57.07 84.20
C GLY A 87 -53.93 -56.04 83.99
N GLU A 88 -54.85 -55.93 84.95
CA GLU A 88 -55.97 -54.96 84.91
C GLU A 88 -55.54 -53.51 85.14
N LYS A 89 -54.29 -53.28 85.55
CA LYS A 89 -53.72 -51.94 85.79
C LYS A 89 -52.71 -51.60 84.71
N LEU A 90 -52.92 -50.48 84.04
CA LEU A 90 -52.04 -49.97 82.99
C LEU A 90 -51.41 -48.64 83.44
N ARG A 91 -50.27 -48.31 82.85
CA ARG A 91 -49.64 -47.00 82.98
C ARG A 91 -49.50 -46.37 81.61
N LEU A 92 -50.10 -45.21 81.45
CA LEU A 92 -50.04 -44.38 80.27
C LEU A 92 -48.90 -43.37 80.41
N VAL A 93 -48.12 -43.18 79.36
CA VAL A 93 -47.17 -42.09 79.19
C VAL A 93 -47.53 -41.39 77.89
N VAL A 94 -47.90 -40.13 77.96
CA VAL A 94 -48.18 -39.27 76.81
C VAL A 94 -47.05 -38.27 76.71
N THR A 95 -46.39 -38.21 75.57
CA THR A 95 -45.22 -37.36 75.36
C THR A 95 -45.40 -36.48 74.13
N ALA A 96 -45.08 -35.20 74.23
CA ALA A 96 -44.98 -34.29 73.10
C ALA A 96 -43.51 -34.05 72.71
N HIS A 97 -43.24 -33.98 71.40
CA HIS A 97 -41.92 -33.74 70.82
C HIS A 97 -41.98 -32.70 69.68
N GLU A 98 -40.98 -31.82 69.60
CA GLU A 98 -40.82 -30.83 68.53
C GLU A 98 -40.50 -31.49 67.20
N GLN A 99 -41.06 -30.96 66.10
CA GLN A 99 -40.87 -31.41 64.71
C GLN A 99 -41.26 -32.89 64.44
N THR A 100 -40.58 -33.86 65.06
CA THR A 100 -40.78 -35.30 64.91
C THR A 100 -40.72 -36.01 66.27
N CYS A 101 -41.13 -37.28 66.34
CA CYS A 101 -41.10 -38.06 67.59
C CYS A 101 -39.69 -38.43 68.06
N GLU A 102 -38.67 -38.25 67.21
CA GLU A 102 -37.26 -38.36 67.60
C GLU A 102 -36.68 -37.03 68.08
N GLY A 103 -37.43 -35.93 67.92
CA GLY A 103 -37.05 -34.59 68.33
C GLY A 103 -37.06 -34.40 69.86
N PRO A 104 -36.60 -33.23 70.34
CA PRO A 104 -36.61 -32.90 71.76
C PRO A 104 -38.00 -33.06 72.38
N LYS A 105 -38.03 -33.66 73.57
CA LYS A 105 -39.25 -33.84 74.35
C LYS A 105 -39.60 -32.53 75.04
N VAL A 106 -40.80 -32.01 74.78
CA VAL A 106 -41.28 -30.72 75.33
C VAL A 106 -42.13 -30.90 76.58
N ASP A 107 -43.01 -31.90 76.58
CA ASP A 107 -43.86 -32.18 77.74
C ASP A 107 -44.16 -33.68 77.84
N GLU A 108 -44.42 -34.17 79.04
CA GLU A 108 -44.71 -35.57 79.31
C GLU A 108 -45.66 -35.70 80.50
N GLU A 109 -46.75 -36.44 80.29
CA GLU A 109 -47.71 -36.74 81.33
C GLU A 109 -47.89 -38.23 81.54
N ARG A 110 -48.10 -38.60 82.81
CA ARG A 110 -48.17 -40.01 83.24
C ARG A 110 -49.44 -40.27 84.02
N LEU A 111 -50.22 -41.25 83.56
CA LEU A 111 -51.48 -41.62 84.21
C LEU A 111 -51.54 -43.12 84.49
N ASN A 112 -51.97 -43.48 85.70
CA ASN A 112 -52.25 -44.87 86.04
C ASN A 112 -53.73 -45.17 85.77
N LEU A 113 -54.00 -46.16 84.92
CA LEU A 113 -55.34 -46.56 84.49
C LEU A 113 -55.71 -47.87 85.18
N ASP A 114 -56.88 -47.92 85.82
CA ASP A 114 -57.41 -49.14 86.43
C ASP A 114 -58.63 -49.63 85.62
N LEU A 115 -58.49 -50.79 84.99
CA LEU A 115 -59.51 -51.42 84.16
C LEU A 115 -60.26 -52.54 84.92
N SER A 116 -60.07 -52.67 86.23
CA SER A 116 -60.76 -53.69 87.04
C SER A 116 -62.28 -53.43 87.13
N GLY A 117 -63.06 -54.49 87.40
CA GLY A 117 -64.53 -54.44 87.55
C GLY A 117 -65.31 -54.49 86.23
N THR A 118 -66.65 -54.59 86.33
CA THR A 118 -67.56 -54.74 85.18
C THR A 118 -68.10 -53.40 84.67
N GLY A 119 -68.43 -53.32 83.38
CA GLY A 119 -68.98 -52.11 82.71
C GLY A 119 -67.95 -51.12 82.15
N GLN A 120 -68.46 -50.10 81.42
CA GLN A 120 -67.69 -49.08 80.70
C GLN A 120 -66.81 -48.23 81.63
N LYS A 121 -65.55 -47.99 81.22
CA LYS A 121 -64.57 -47.20 82.00
C LYS A 121 -64.73 -45.70 81.75
N PRO A 122 -64.62 -44.83 82.78
CA PRO A 122 -64.73 -43.39 82.61
C PRO A 122 -63.57 -42.85 81.79
N GLU A 123 -63.88 -41.86 80.94
CA GLU A 123 -62.88 -41.16 80.14
C GLU A 123 -61.81 -40.53 81.04
N GLN A 124 -60.55 -40.63 80.62
CA GLN A 124 -59.42 -39.99 81.29
C GLN A 124 -58.93 -38.80 80.49
N ARG A 125 -58.36 -37.81 81.18
CA ARG A 125 -57.81 -36.60 80.55
C ARG A 125 -56.35 -36.42 80.90
N VAL A 126 -55.58 -36.00 79.92
CA VAL A 126 -54.19 -35.60 80.03
C VAL A 126 -54.04 -34.26 79.30
N THR A 127 -53.36 -33.30 79.90
CA THR A 127 -53.13 -31.97 79.30
C THR A 127 -51.64 -31.75 79.13
N LEU A 128 -51.20 -31.48 77.90
CA LEU A 128 -49.84 -31.11 77.55
C LEU A 128 -49.76 -29.60 77.27
N VAL A 129 -48.69 -28.95 77.76
CA VAL A 129 -48.42 -27.53 77.57
C VAL A 129 -47.36 -27.34 76.50
N THR A 130 -47.78 -27.08 75.26
CA THR A 130 -46.91 -26.98 74.08
C THR A 130 -47.18 -25.68 73.29
N PRO A 131 -46.93 -24.48 73.84
CA PRO A 131 -47.03 -23.24 73.07
C PRO A 131 -46.09 -23.27 71.84
N ASP A 132 -46.53 -22.66 70.76
CA ASP A 132 -45.92 -22.64 69.40
C ASP A 132 -46.64 -21.49 68.69
N GLU A 133 -46.49 -20.29 69.24
CA GLU A 133 -47.24 -19.09 68.88
C GLU A 133 -46.91 -18.61 67.46
N ASP A 134 -45.69 -18.86 66.98
CA ASP A 134 -45.28 -18.55 65.61
C ASP A 134 -45.59 -19.67 64.58
N GLY A 135 -45.90 -20.87 65.06
CA GLY A 135 -46.33 -22.00 64.25
C GLY A 135 -45.20 -22.67 63.46
N ASP A 136 -43.95 -22.51 63.86
CA ASP A 136 -42.79 -23.11 63.20
C ASP A 136 -42.52 -24.57 63.61
N GLY A 137 -43.12 -25.01 64.73
CA GLY A 137 -43.05 -26.37 65.27
C GLY A 137 -41.99 -26.61 66.34
N TYR A 138 -41.38 -25.53 66.82
CA TYR A 138 -40.55 -25.51 68.02
C TYR A 138 -41.33 -24.86 69.17
N VAL A 139 -41.02 -25.27 70.40
CA VAL A 139 -41.66 -24.77 71.61
C VAL A 139 -40.65 -23.87 72.32
N PRO A 140 -41.06 -22.76 72.95
CA PRO A 140 -40.13 -21.87 73.62
C PRO A 140 -39.38 -22.59 74.73
N THR A 141 -38.12 -22.25 74.90
CA THR A 141 -37.24 -22.78 75.96
C THR A 141 -37.83 -22.66 77.37
N ALA A 142 -38.63 -21.62 77.62
CA ALA A 142 -39.36 -21.44 78.89
C ALA A 142 -40.35 -22.58 79.19
N ASN A 143 -40.81 -23.29 78.17
CA ASN A 143 -41.74 -24.42 78.23
C ASN A 143 -41.05 -25.76 77.93
N GLY A 144 -39.72 -25.83 78.01
CA GLY A 144 -38.96 -27.07 77.86
C GLY A 144 -38.62 -27.44 76.41
N GLY A 145 -38.96 -26.59 75.43
CA GLY A 145 -38.54 -26.74 74.04
C GLY A 145 -37.20 -26.07 73.72
N THR A 146 -36.95 -25.83 72.44
CA THR A 146 -35.66 -25.38 71.92
C THR A 146 -35.68 -24.00 71.26
N ASP A 147 -36.85 -23.37 71.13
CA ASP A 147 -36.99 -22.05 70.52
C ASP A 147 -36.68 -20.88 71.48
N CYS A 148 -35.91 -19.91 70.99
CA CYS A 148 -35.46 -18.73 71.70
C CYS A 148 -36.35 -17.48 71.45
N ASP A 149 -37.21 -17.46 70.42
CA ASP A 149 -38.20 -16.40 70.17
C ASP A 149 -39.50 -16.99 69.61
N ASP A 150 -40.41 -17.46 70.46
CA ASP A 150 -41.73 -17.98 70.02
C ASP A 150 -42.74 -16.85 69.72
N SER A 151 -42.31 -15.64 69.39
CA SER A 151 -43.27 -14.54 69.17
C SER A 151 -43.92 -14.63 67.79
N ALA A 152 -45.26 -14.57 67.73
CA ALA A 152 -46.00 -14.68 66.47
C ALA A 152 -45.64 -13.64 65.38
N GLN A 153 -44.96 -12.54 65.73
CA GLN A 153 -44.57 -11.50 64.76
C GLN A 153 -43.19 -11.72 64.16
N THR A 154 -42.26 -12.30 64.91
CA THR A 154 -40.83 -12.35 64.52
C THR A 154 -40.19 -13.72 64.67
N GLY A 155 -40.80 -14.59 65.47
CA GLY A 155 -40.31 -15.92 65.83
C GLY A 155 -40.23 -16.92 64.69
N ALA A 156 -41.13 -16.86 63.71
CA ALA A 156 -41.23 -17.92 62.69
C ALA A 156 -39.99 -18.10 61.78
N GLN A 157 -38.96 -17.26 61.91
CA GLN A 157 -37.64 -17.38 61.25
C GLN A 157 -36.49 -17.60 62.24
N THR A 158 -36.81 -17.77 63.52
CA THR A 158 -35.91 -17.95 64.64
C THR A 158 -36.19 -19.31 65.25
N TYR A 159 -35.35 -20.29 64.92
CA TYR A 159 -35.48 -21.64 65.43
C TYR A 159 -34.14 -22.36 65.38
N PRO A 160 -33.96 -23.43 66.18
CA PRO A 160 -32.76 -24.25 66.17
C PRO A 160 -32.35 -24.70 64.76
N GLY A 161 -31.20 -24.18 64.32
CA GLY A 161 -30.63 -24.49 63.01
C GLY A 161 -31.19 -23.68 61.84
N ALA A 162 -31.91 -22.58 62.08
CA ALA A 162 -32.17 -21.57 61.05
C ALA A 162 -30.85 -20.95 60.52
N PRO A 163 -30.81 -20.41 59.30
CA PRO A 163 -29.68 -19.61 58.84
C PRO A 163 -29.55 -18.32 59.66
N GLU A 164 -28.34 -17.98 60.08
CA GLU A 164 -28.06 -16.68 60.72
C GLU A 164 -28.20 -15.54 59.72
N LEU A 165 -28.91 -14.49 60.12
CA LEU A 165 -29.02 -13.25 59.35
C LEU A 165 -28.36 -12.13 60.16
N CYS A 166 -27.72 -11.19 59.47
CA CYS A 166 -27.20 -9.97 60.11
C CYS A 166 -28.37 -8.99 60.42
N ASP A 167 -29.36 -9.43 61.20
CA ASP A 167 -30.55 -8.66 61.60
C ASP A 167 -30.59 -8.36 63.11
N SER A 168 -29.46 -8.57 63.81
CA SER A 168 -29.31 -8.37 65.26
C SER A 168 -30.20 -9.30 66.10
N ARG A 169 -30.49 -10.50 65.58
CA ARG A 169 -31.23 -11.55 66.27
C ARG A 169 -30.47 -12.86 66.13
N ASP A 170 -30.52 -13.64 67.19
CA ASP A 170 -30.06 -15.03 67.20
C ASP A 170 -31.14 -15.85 66.46
N ASN A 171 -30.98 -16.05 65.15
CA ASN A 171 -31.98 -16.76 64.35
C ASN A 171 -31.89 -18.27 64.56
N ASN A 172 -30.70 -18.80 64.80
CA ASN A 172 -30.46 -20.24 64.91
C ASN A 172 -30.57 -20.76 66.37
N CYS A 173 -30.79 -19.87 67.33
CA CYS A 173 -30.86 -20.11 68.77
C CYS A 173 -29.59 -20.72 69.39
N VAL A 174 -28.42 -20.43 68.82
CA VAL A 174 -27.09 -20.91 69.22
C VAL A 174 -26.14 -19.72 69.27
N GLY A 175 -25.37 -19.58 70.34
CA GLY A 175 -24.29 -18.59 70.39
C GLY A 175 -24.73 -17.11 70.53
N GLY A 176 -26.03 -16.80 70.43
CA GLY A 176 -26.54 -15.43 70.46
C GLY A 176 -26.19 -14.67 69.17
N VAL A 177 -26.52 -13.38 69.10
CA VAL A 177 -26.14 -12.47 67.97
C VAL A 177 -24.64 -12.41 67.59
N ALA A 178 -23.77 -13.13 68.31
CA ALA A 178 -22.34 -13.13 68.10
C ALA A 178 -21.86 -14.09 67.00
N ASP A 179 -22.69 -15.03 66.54
CA ASP A 179 -22.38 -15.95 65.44
C ASP A 179 -22.99 -15.53 64.09
N GLU A 180 -23.57 -14.32 64.01
CA GLU A 180 -24.00 -13.65 62.76
C GLU A 180 -22.80 -13.36 61.82
N VAL A 181 -22.38 -14.30 60.95
CA VAL A 181 -21.17 -14.11 60.09
C VAL A 181 -21.31 -14.64 58.66
N ASP A 182 -22.14 -14.00 57.81
CA ASP A 182 -22.33 -14.49 56.43
C ASP A 182 -22.10 -13.46 55.28
N SER A 183 -21.79 -12.19 55.58
CA SER A 183 -21.46 -11.22 54.51
C SER A 183 -19.98 -11.24 54.15
N HIS A 184 -19.70 -11.54 52.87
CA HIS A 184 -18.35 -11.47 52.28
C HIS A 184 -18.10 -10.08 51.69
N TRP A 185 -17.04 -9.44 52.16
CA TRP A 185 -16.58 -8.13 51.70
C TRP A 185 -15.26 -8.29 50.97
N TYR A 186 -15.21 -7.84 49.73
CA TYR A 186 -14.04 -7.95 48.86
C TYR A 186 -13.31 -6.61 48.84
N PRO A 187 -11.96 -6.60 48.90
CA PRO A 187 -11.19 -5.36 48.75
C PRO A 187 -11.54 -4.66 47.43
N ASP A 188 -11.74 -3.35 47.51
CA ASP A 188 -12.00 -2.41 46.42
C ASP A 188 -10.96 -1.28 46.56
N GLY A 189 -9.84 -1.46 45.87
CA GLY A 189 -8.62 -0.66 46.04
C GLY A 189 -8.67 0.70 45.35
N ASP A 190 -9.46 0.83 44.30
CA ASP A 190 -9.60 2.06 43.50
C ASP A 190 -10.97 2.76 43.67
N GLY A 191 -11.92 2.12 44.34
CA GLY A 191 -13.20 2.69 44.73
C GLY A 191 -14.20 2.80 43.58
N ASP A 192 -14.20 1.84 42.65
CA ASP A 192 -15.18 1.77 41.56
C ASP A 192 -16.46 0.97 41.92
N GLY A 193 -16.45 0.27 43.06
CA GLY A 193 -17.57 -0.54 43.53
C GLY A 193 -17.52 -2.00 43.08
N TYR A 194 -16.43 -2.45 42.47
CA TYR A 194 -16.15 -3.85 42.17
C TYR A 194 -14.93 -4.30 42.99
N GLY A 195 -15.03 -5.49 43.59
CA GLY A 195 -13.97 -6.00 44.45
C GLY A 195 -13.18 -7.10 43.76
N ARG A 196 -11.87 -7.21 44.07
CA ARG A 196 -11.08 -8.36 43.62
C ARG A 196 -11.51 -9.66 44.31
N ASN A 197 -11.48 -10.78 43.59
CA ASN A 197 -11.80 -12.10 44.14
C ASN A 197 -10.67 -12.70 45.01
N GLU A 198 -10.06 -11.90 45.88
CA GLU A 198 -8.93 -12.31 46.70
C GLU A 198 -9.00 -11.71 48.09
N ASN A 199 -8.75 -12.55 49.10
CA ASN A 199 -8.73 -12.18 50.52
C ASN A 199 -10.02 -11.47 51.00
N PRO A 200 -11.22 -12.07 50.82
CA PRO A 200 -12.44 -11.49 51.34
C PRO A 200 -12.40 -11.45 52.88
N THR A 201 -12.96 -10.38 53.44
CA THR A 201 -13.22 -10.28 54.89
C THR A 201 -14.67 -10.66 55.14
N VAL A 202 -14.92 -11.54 56.11
CA VAL A 202 -16.27 -12.01 56.44
C VAL A 202 -16.72 -11.36 57.75
N GLN A 203 -17.75 -10.53 57.68
CA GLN A 203 -18.38 -9.84 58.82
C GLN A 203 -19.67 -9.13 58.38
N CYS A 204 -20.54 -8.78 59.33
CA CYS A 204 -21.84 -8.16 59.00
C CYS A 204 -21.72 -6.75 58.39
N GLU A 205 -20.94 -5.86 59.01
CA GLU A 205 -20.76 -4.49 58.53
C GLU A 205 -19.55 -4.39 57.59
N SER A 206 -19.55 -3.38 56.70
CA SER A 206 -18.40 -3.15 55.82
C SER A 206 -17.12 -2.91 56.65
N PRO A 207 -16.00 -3.62 56.36
CA PRO A 207 -14.72 -3.40 57.04
C PRO A 207 -14.14 -2.00 56.83
N GLY A 208 -14.67 -1.23 55.88
CA GLY A 208 -14.29 0.14 55.62
C GLY A 208 -14.62 0.57 54.19
N PRO A 209 -14.24 1.80 53.79
CA PRO A 209 -14.53 2.33 52.46
C PRO A 209 -13.84 1.58 51.31
N ASN A 210 -12.80 0.77 51.60
CA ASN A 210 -12.02 0.03 50.60
C ASN A 210 -12.53 -1.41 50.43
N PHE A 211 -13.81 -1.64 50.72
CA PHE A 211 -14.43 -2.95 50.62
C PHE A 211 -15.83 -2.84 50.04
N VAL A 212 -16.15 -3.75 49.13
CA VAL A 212 -17.47 -3.83 48.50
C VAL A 212 -18.08 -5.22 48.62
N LYS A 213 -19.41 -5.27 48.65
CA LYS A 213 -20.17 -6.53 48.68
C LYS A 213 -20.51 -6.95 47.26
N VAL A 214 -19.93 -8.04 46.79
CA VAL A 214 -20.19 -8.60 45.45
C VAL A 214 -21.41 -9.51 45.51
N THR A 215 -22.50 -9.14 44.82
CA THR A 215 -23.77 -9.92 44.85
C THR A 215 -23.97 -10.85 43.65
N ASN A 216 -23.24 -10.63 42.55
CA ASN A 216 -23.50 -11.30 41.27
C ASN A 216 -22.33 -12.19 40.79
N GLY A 217 -21.32 -12.42 41.63
CA GLY A 217 -20.13 -13.21 41.29
C GLY A 217 -19.23 -12.60 40.22
N GLN A 218 -19.39 -11.30 39.92
CA GLN A 218 -18.52 -10.54 39.04
C GLN A 218 -17.47 -9.81 39.89
N PHE A 219 -16.20 -10.02 39.55
CA PHE A 219 -15.08 -9.49 40.30
C PHE A 219 -14.26 -8.58 39.42
N ASP A 220 -13.62 -7.61 40.04
CA ASP A 220 -12.66 -6.77 39.37
C ASP A 220 -11.42 -7.59 38.96
N CYS A 221 -11.03 -7.45 37.71
CA CYS A 221 -9.82 -8.04 37.15
C CYS A 221 -8.57 -7.19 37.40
N ASN A 222 -8.70 -5.90 37.78
CA ASN A 222 -7.60 -5.05 38.21
C ASN A 222 -8.03 -3.92 39.18
N ASP A 223 -8.03 -4.28 40.47
CA ASP A 223 -8.35 -3.51 41.70
C ASP A 223 -7.46 -2.29 42.01
N SER A 224 -6.76 -1.78 41.00
CA SER A 224 -5.90 -0.61 41.12
C SER A 224 -6.21 0.49 40.11
N VAL A 225 -7.19 0.26 39.22
CA VAL A 225 -7.57 1.21 38.17
C VAL A 225 -9.08 1.20 37.95
N LYS A 226 -9.71 2.27 38.46
CA LYS A 226 -11.15 2.52 38.50
C LYS A 226 -11.91 2.37 37.18
N GLU A 227 -11.22 2.51 36.06
CA GLU A 227 -11.82 2.40 34.73
C GLU A 227 -11.99 0.95 34.26
N VAL A 228 -11.54 -0.04 35.04
CA VAL A 228 -11.57 -1.45 34.66
C VAL A 228 -12.28 -2.27 35.68
N HIS A 229 -13.43 -2.75 35.24
CA HIS A 229 -14.36 -3.48 36.06
C HIS A 229 -15.38 -4.18 35.17
N PRO A 230 -16.09 -5.18 35.70
CA PRO A 230 -17.20 -5.82 35.01
C PRO A 230 -18.17 -4.79 34.40
N GLY A 231 -18.31 -4.84 33.07
CA GLY A 231 -19.23 -3.99 32.32
C GLY A 231 -18.72 -2.56 32.01
N ALA A 232 -17.44 -2.26 32.25
CA ALA A 232 -16.81 -1.05 31.72
C ALA A 232 -16.88 -1.00 30.18
N GLN A 233 -16.69 0.19 29.61
CA GLN A 233 -16.60 0.32 28.15
C GLN A 233 -15.21 -0.13 27.68
N GLU A 234 -15.17 -1.11 26.77
CA GLU A 234 -13.90 -1.52 26.19
C GLU A 234 -13.25 -0.42 25.36
N LEU A 235 -11.95 -0.23 25.57
CA LEU A 235 -11.09 0.57 24.72
C LEU A 235 -10.07 -0.34 24.02
N CYS A 236 -9.62 0.07 22.84
CA CYS A 236 -8.52 -0.55 22.14
C CYS A 236 -7.21 -0.02 22.74
N ASN A 237 -6.81 -0.53 23.90
CA ASN A 237 -5.68 -0.08 24.70
C ASN A 237 -4.73 -1.23 25.14
N ASN A 238 -4.93 -2.46 24.66
CA ASN A 238 -4.28 -3.71 25.09
C ASN A 238 -4.61 -4.10 26.54
N ARG A 239 -5.84 -3.85 26.98
CA ARG A 239 -6.32 -4.22 28.31
C ARG A 239 -7.71 -4.85 28.17
N ASP A 240 -8.02 -5.76 29.08
CA ASP A 240 -9.41 -6.19 29.33
C ASP A 240 -10.04 -5.15 30.25
N ASP A 241 -10.74 -4.16 29.68
CA ASP A 241 -11.34 -3.09 30.51
C ASP A 241 -12.63 -3.58 31.18
N ASN A 242 -13.38 -4.44 30.51
CA ASN A 242 -14.69 -4.90 30.97
C ASN A 242 -14.68 -6.24 31.74
N CYS A 243 -13.51 -6.82 31.96
CA CYS A 243 -13.25 -8.09 32.65
C CYS A 243 -14.00 -9.29 32.05
N THR A 244 -14.12 -9.37 30.73
CA THR A 244 -14.81 -10.49 30.03
C THR A 244 -13.89 -11.53 29.42
N GLY A 245 -12.58 -11.46 29.68
CA GLY A 245 -11.63 -12.55 29.45
C GLY A 245 -10.80 -12.44 28.18
N GLY A 246 -10.59 -11.23 27.66
CA GLY A 246 -9.63 -10.96 26.61
C GLY A 246 -9.29 -9.48 26.50
N GLU A 247 -8.23 -9.17 25.75
CA GLU A 247 -7.79 -7.80 25.52
C GLU A 247 -8.49 -7.21 24.29
N ASP A 248 -9.06 -6.02 24.44
CA ASP A 248 -9.67 -5.22 23.38
C ASP A 248 -10.88 -5.85 22.66
N GLU A 249 -11.71 -6.68 23.29
CA GLU A 249 -12.97 -7.16 22.68
C GLU A 249 -14.02 -6.04 22.62
N PRO A 250 -14.56 -5.68 21.43
CA PRO A 250 -14.65 -6.49 20.22
C PRO A 250 -13.66 -6.10 19.11
N PHE A 251 -12.72 -5.20 19.38
CA PHE A 251 -11.78 -4.66 18.40
C PHE A 251 -10.87 -5.73 17.78
N ILE A 252 -10.76 -6.93 18.34
CA ILE A 252 -10.00 -8.05 17.74
C ILE A 252 -10.78 -8.84 16.68
N GLY A 253 -12.10 -8.66 16.56
CA GLY A 253 -12.98 -9.48 15.70
C GLY A 253 -13.36 -8.85 14.36
N GLY A 254 -13.58 -9.69 13.34
CA GLY A 254 -14.11 -9.29 12.03
C GLY A 254 -13.07 -8.73 11.04
N ASP A 255 -13.54 -8.28 9.87
CA ASP A 255 -12.68 -7.83 8.75
C ASP A 255 -11.86 -6.57 9.06
N ARG A 256 -12.19 -5.86 10.15
CA ARG A 256 -11.45 -4.69 10.66
C ARG A 256 -10.88 -4.93 12.06
N GLY A 257 -10.79 -6.19 12.49
CA GLY A 257 -10.21 -6.55 13.77
C GLY A 257 -8.75 -6.14 13.86
N LYS A 258 -8.29 -5.75 15.04
CA LYS A 258 -6.89 -5.44 15.36
C LYS A 258 -6.02 -6.63 14.95
N GLY A 259 -4.99 -6.36 14.16
CA GLY A 259 -4.13 -7.38 13.56
C GLY A 259 -4.64 -7.95 12.22
N ALA A 260 -5.88 -7.70 11.81
CA ALA A 260 -6.36 -8.06 10.47
C ALA A 260 -5.63 -7.26 9.39
N GLN A 261 -5.46 -7.86 8.23
CA GLN A 261 -4.80 -7.20 7.10
C GLN A 261 -5.68 -6.08 6.53
N CYS A 262 -5.04 -4.98 6.17
CA CYS A 262 -5.69 -3.86 5.51
C CYS A 262 -4.77 -3.32 4.41
N ASN A 263 -5.37 -2.70 3.39
CA ASN A 263 -4.63 -2.15 2.26
C ASN A 263 -4.98 -0.67 2.06
N ALA A 264 -3.97 0.12 1.74
CA ALA A 264 -4.10 1.46 1.16
C ALA A 264 -3.53 1.39 -0.26
N ASP A 265 -4.40 1.16 -1.25
CA ASP A 265 -4.01 0.85 -2.64
C ASP A 265 -3.09 -0.39 -2.72
N ILE A 266 -1.83 -0.23 -3.16
CA ILE A 266 -0.84 -1.31 -3.25
C ILE A 266 -0.11 -1.57 -1.92
N CYS A 267 -0.25 -0.67 -0.95
CA CYS A 267 0.46 -0.75 0.32
C CYS A 267 -0.34 -1.55 1.33
N THR A 268 0.32 -2.54 1.93
CA THR A 268 -0.29 -3.42 2.93
C THR A 268 0.08 -2.96 4.33
N GLY A 269 -0.85 -3.18 5.25
CA GLY A 269 -0.67 -2.93 6.67
C GLY A 269 -1.62 -3.80 7.48
N THR A 270 -1.77 -3.45 8.74
CA THR A 270 -2.72 -4.10 9.66
C THR A 270 -3.61 -3.07 10.33
N TYR A 271 -4.81 -3.47 10.72
CA TYR A 271 -5.64 -2.66 11.60
C TYR A 271 -4.98 -2.57 12.98
N VAL A 272 -4.81 -1.35 13.47
CA VAL A 272 -4.26 -1.01 14.79
C VAL A 272 -5.25 -0.14 15.53
N CYS A 273 -5.10 0.02 16.84
CA CYS A 273 -5.92 0.96 17.59
C CYS A 273 -5.67 2.39 17.11
N ASN A 274 -6.74 3.16 16.89
CA ASN A 274 -6.61 4.58 16.60
C ASN A 274 -6.08 5.34 17.82
N ALA A 275 -5.60 6.57 17.61
CA ALA A 275 -5.05 7.39 18.71
C ALA A 275 -6.04 7.64 19.87
N ALA A 276 -7.34 7.52 19.62
CA ALA A 276 -8.39 7.71 20.63
C ALA A 276 -8.72 6.42 21.41
N GLY A 277 -8.16 5.26 21.04
CA GLY A 277 -8.48 3.96 21.64
C GLY A 277 -9.94 3.52 21.47
N SER A 278 -10.70 4.14 20.57
CA SER A 278 -12.16 3.91 20.44
C SER A 278 -12.54 3.08 19.21
N ALA A 279 -11.60 2.85 18.31
CA ALA A 279 -11.77 2.05 17.11
C ALA A 279 -10.43 1.56 16.58
N THR A 280 -10.48 0.67 15.59
CA THR A 280 -9.32 0.31 14.78
C THR A 280 -9.21 1.18 13.53
N GLU A 281 -7.99 1.46 13.10
CA GLU A 281 -7.67 2.14 11.84
C GLU A 281 -6.57 1.39 11.10
N CYS A 282 -6.55 1.52 9.77
CA CYS A 282 -5.55 0.84 8.96
C CYS A 282 -4.20 1.56 9.09
N SER A 283 -3.16 0.82 9.48
CA SER A 283 -1.78 1.35 9.54
C SER A 283 -1.12 1.51 8.17
N ALA A 284 -1.73 0.99 7.09
CA ALA A 284 -1.19 1.15 5.74
C ALA A 284 -1.25 2.64 5.33
N THR A 285 -0.12 3.18 4.92
CA THR A 285 -0.05 4.52 4.33
C THR A 285 -0.24 4.42 2.82
N PRO A 286 -0.92 5.39 2.17
CA PRO A 286 -0.97 5.44 0.72
C PRO A 286 0.44 5.45 0.10
N PRO A 287 0.63 4.84 -1.08
CA PRO A 287 1.92 4.90 -1.77
C PRO A 287 2.30 6.36 -2.07
N VAL A 288 3.60 6.61 -2.10
CA VAL A 288 4.18 7.87 -2.57
C VAL A 288 4.66 7.68 -4.01
N ASP A 289 4.41 8.68 -4.85
CA ASP A 289 4.79 8.65 -6.26
C ASP A 289 6.21 9.19 -6.44
N TYR A 290 7.04 8.43 -7.14
CA TYR A 290 8.40 8.82 -7.51
C TYR A 290 8.57 8.81 -9.01
N TYR A 291 9.14 9.87 -9.55
CA TYR A 291 9.36 10.04 -10.99
C TYR A 291 10.86 10.09 -11.28
N PRO A 292 11.35 9.43 -12.34
CA PRO A 292 12.76 9.50 -12.74
C PRO A 292 13.20 10.94 -12.96
N ASP A 293 14.43 11.23 -12.55
CA ASP A 293 15.15 12.50 -12.74
C ASP A 293 16.51 12.16 -13.35
N VAL A 294 16.58 12.20 -14.68
CA VAL A 294 17.72 11.67 -15.46
C VAL A 294 18.80 12.71 -15.67
N ASP A 295 18.45 13.99 -15.76
CA ASP A 295 19.39 15.10 -15.93
C ASP A 295 19.75 15.87 -14.64
N TRP A 296 19.08 15.52 -13.54
CA TRP A 296 19.40 15.89 -12.15
C TRP A 296 19.09 17.33 -11.82
N ASP A 297 18.00 17.82 -12.39
CA ASP A 297 17.58 19.20 -12.28
C ASP A 297 16.55 19.45 -11.15
N GLY A 298 16.11 18.37 -10.50
CA GLY A 298 15.15 18.35 -9.39
C GLY A 298 13.68 18.21 -9.80
N GLN A 299 13.39 18.01 -11.09
CA GLN A 299 12.09 17.71 -11.61
C GLN A 299 12.05 16.30 -12.19
N GLY A 300 10.85 15.72 -12.19
CA GLY A 300 10.65 14.35 -12.65
C GLY A 300 10.02 14.35 -14.04
N ASN A 301 10.33 13.32 -14.81
CA ASN A 301 9.80 13.15 -16.16
C ASN A 301 8.27 13.17 -16.24
N LYS A 302 7.71 14.16 -16.97
CA LYS A 302 6.27 14.38 -17.18
C LYS A 302 5.55 13.27 -17.93
N SER A 303 6.29 12.50 -18.74
CA SER A 303 5.75 11.37 -19.51
C SER A 303 5.96 10.03 -18.83
N ALA A 304 6.71 9.98 -17.72
CA ALA A 304 6.97 8.74 -17.01
C ALA A 304 5.80 8.33 -16.11
N SER A 305 5.55 7.03 -16.02
CA SER A 305 4.66 6.47 -15.01
C SER A 305 5.32 6.51 -13.64
N ALA A 306 4.61 7.00 -12.63
CA ALA A 306 5.10 7.03 -11.26
C ALA A 306 5.52 5.63 -10.75
N ALA A 307 6.72 5.54 -10.18
CA ALA A 307 7.11 4.43 -9.32
C ALA A 307 6.43 4.63 -7.95
N ARG A 308 5.42 3.81 -7.66
CA ARG A 308 4.60 3.89 -6.45
C ARG A 308 5.26 3.08 -5.32
N ILE A 309 5.70 3.75 -4.26
CA ILE A 309 6.51 3.17 -3.20
C ILE A 309 5.84 3.32 -1.83
N CYS A 310 5.79 2.23 -1.05
CA CYS A 310 5.23 2.21 0.29
C CYS A 310 6.27 2.62 1.35
N ALA A 311 6.01 3.66 2.13
CA ALA A 311 6.88 4.06 3.23
C ALA A 311 7.05 2.91 4.26
N PRO A 312 8.22 2.76 4.93
CA PRO A 312 9.38 3.65 4.94
C PRO A 312 10.49 3.25 3.95
N THR A 313 10.18 2.56 2.85
CA THR A 313 11.23 2.18 1.89
C THR A 313 11.93 3.41 1.30
N GLN A 314 13.25 3.30 1.14
CA GLN A 314 14.09 4.36 0.58
C GLN A 314 13.62 4.69 -0.85
N PRO A 315 13.58 5.97 -1.26
CA PRO A 315 13.26 6.33 -2.63
C PRO A 315 14.20 5.64 -3.62
N PRO A 316 13.71 5.26 -4.80
CA PRO A 316 14.57 4.82 -5.88
C PRO A 316 15.66 5.87 -6.16
N ALA A 317 16.86 5.43 -6.50
CA ALA A 317 17.93 6.34 -6.90
C ALA A 317 17.50 7.14 -8.15
N ASN A 318 17.91 8.40 -8.24
CA ASN A 318 17.63 9.30 -9.37
C ASN A 318 16.12 9.46 -9.64
N HIS A 319 15.32 9.64 -8.58
CA HIS A 319 13.91 9.96 -8.69
C HIS A 319 13.54 11.11 -7.75
N VAL A 320 12.57 11.92 -8.15
CA VAL A 320 11.98 12.96 -7.31
C VAL A 320 10.59 12.54 -6.80
N ARG A 321 10.23 13.04 -5.63
CA ARG A 321 8.98 12.72 -4.92
C ARG A 321 7.85 13.66 -5.36
N ASP A 322 6.71 13.10 -5.75
CA ASP A 322 5.46 13.81 -6.07
C ASP A 322 5.63 15.00 -7.05
N ASN A 323 6.66 14.96 -7.92
CA ASN A 323 6.94 15.99 -8.91
C ASN A 323 7.22 15.32 -10.26
N HIS A 324 6.46 15.69 -11.29
CA HIS A 324 6.64 15.18 -12.65
C HIS A 324 6.49 16.30 -13.70
N ALA A 325 6.94 17.50 -13.39
CA ALA A 325 6.70 18.65 -14.24
C ALA A 325 7.70 18.81 -15.40
N ASP A 326 8.71 17.94 -15.49
CA ASP A 326 9.78 18.01 -16.49
C ASP A 326 9.34 17.49 -17.86
N CYS A 327 9.27 18.37 -18.86
CA CYS A 327 8.92 18.00 -20.23
C CYS A 327 10.10 17.39 -21.02
N ASP A 328 11.34 17.53 -20.56
CA ASP A 328 12.54 17.01 -21.20
C ASP A 328 13.63 16.62 -20.19
N ASP A 329 13.40 15.48 -19.55
CA ASP A 329 14.28 14.82 -18.54
C ASP A 329 15.69 14.44 -19.04
N ALA A 330 16.06 14.86 -20.25
CA ALA A 330 17.41 14.73 -20.82
C ALA A 330 18.12 16.08 -21.00
N ASP A 331 17.52 17.19 -20.57
CA ASP A 331 18.07 18.53 -20.66
C ASP A 331 17.72 19.39 -19.42
N PRO A 332 18.67 19.63 -18.50
CA PRO A 332 18.40 20.19 -17.16
C PRO A 332 17.99 21.67 -17.15
N VAL A 333 17.91 22.28 -18.33
CA VAL A 333 17.45 23.65 -18.57
C VAL A 333 16.06 23.72 -19.21
N THR A 334 15.47 22.57 -19.58
CA THR A 334 14.16 22.45 -20.23
C THR A 334 13.17 21.80 -19.26
N LYS A 335 12.58 22.60 -18.36
CA LYS A 335 11.74 22.15 -17.23
C LYS A 335 10.67 23.16 -16.84
N ASP A 336 9.68 22.73 -16.06
CA ASP A 336 8.58 23.60 -15.63
C ASP A 336 9.08 24.87 -14.94
N GLY A 337 8.65 26.01 -15.47
CA GLY A 337 8.97 27.33 -14.95
C GLY A 337 10.41 27.82 -15.19
N ALA A 338 11.16 27.20 -16.11
CA ALA A 338 12.43 27.75 -16.60
C ALA A 338 12.22 29.08 -17.35
N ASP A 339 13.31 29.82 -17.58
CA ASP A 339 13.30 30.98 -18.47
C ASP A 339 13.40 30.50 -19.94
N GLU A 340 12.54 31.03 -20.82
CA GLU A 340 12.63 30.77 -22.26
C GLU A 340 13.95 31.30 -22.84
N VAL A 341 14.59 30.48 -23.66
CA VAL A 341 15.77 30.83 -24.45
C VAL A 341 15.38 30.70 -25.91
N CYS A 342 15.82 31.65 -26.74
CA CYS A 342 15.46 31.68 -28.15
C CYS A 342 16.23 30.62 -28.94
N ASP A 343 15.81 29.37 -28.81
CA ASP A 343 16.48 28.20 -29.36
C ASP A 343 15.50 27.24 -30.07
N ALA A 344 14.23 27.65 -30.18
CA ALA A 344 13.12 26.89 -30.77
C ALA A 344 12.72 25.63 -29.98
N VAL A 345 13.13 25.53 -28.71
CA VAL A 345 12.66 24.56 -27.71
C VAL A 345 11.72 25.27 -26.74
N ASP A 346 10.71 24.57 -26.25
CA ASP A 346 9.87 25.03 -25.13
C ASP A 346 10.64 24.73 -23.84
N ASN A 347 11.43 25.69 -23.35
CA ASN A 347 12.29 25.49 -22.18
C ASN A 347 11.52 25.45 -20.87
N ASN A 348 10.37 26.14 -20.80
CA ASN A 348 9.61 26.29 -19.57
C ASN A 348 8.44 25.29 -19.42
N CYS A 349 8.26 24.40 -20.40
CA CYS A 349 7.26 23.34 -20.46
C CYS A 349 5.79 23.81 -20.49
N ASN A 350 5.52 25.02 -20.98
CA ASN A 350 4.18 25.60 -21.04
C ASN A 350 3.43 25.30 -22.36
N GLU A 351 4.02 24.47 -23.23
CA GLU A 351 3.52 24.09 -24.56
C GLU A 351 3.59 25.22 -25.61
N LEU A 352 4.31 26.31 -25.31
CA LEU A 352 4.56 27.44 -26.19
C LEU A 352 6.07 27.63 -26.35
N VAL A 353 6.56 27.45 -27.58
CA VAL A 353 7.98 27.63 -27.90
C VAL A 353 8.33 29.12 -27.94
N ASP A 354 9.42 29.51 -27.26
CA ASP A 354 10.01 30.84 -27.26
C ASP A 354 9.00 31.96 -26.91
N ASP A 355 8.08 31.76 -25.95
CA ASP A 355 6.96 32.68 -25.68
C ASP A 355 7.33 33.95 -24.87
N GLY A 356 8.61 34.14 -24.57
CA GLY A 356 9.21 35.36 -24.01
C GLY A 356 9.53 36.43 -25.07
N ALA A 357 9.47 37.71 -24.71
CA ALA A 357 9.46 38.84 -25.67
C ALA A 357 10.61 38.84 -26.71
N ASP A 358 10.21 38.93 -28.00
CA ASP A 358 10.94 39.30 -29.23
C ASP A 358 11.83 38.26 -29.96
N CYS A 359 11.52 36.95 -29.89
CA CYS A 359 12.33 35.91 -30.56
C CYS A 359 11.76 35.21 -31.81
N GLY A 360 10.54 35.51 -32.24
CA GLY A 360 10.04 35.12 -33.56
C GLY A 360 9.80 33.62 -33.82
N GLY A 361 10.29 32.71 -32.95
CA GLY A 361 9.83 31.34 -32.69
C GLY A 361 9.83 30.33 -33.85
N THR A 362 10.36 29.13 -33.59
CA THR A 362 10.34 27.90 -34.43
C THR A 362 11.11 27.92 -35.75
N LEU A 363 11.55 26.75 -36.23
CA LEU A 363 12.25 26.61 -37.51
C LEU A 363 11.29 26.84 -38.69
N GLN A 364 11.58 27.86 -39.49
CA GLN A 364 10.73 28.27 -40.61
C GLN A 364 11.36 27.96 -41.96
N ARG A 365 10.53 27.60 -42.94
CA ARG A 365 10.97 27.47 -44.33
C ARG A 365 11.25 28.86 -44.91
N VAL A 366 12.43 29.05 -45.47
CA VAL A 366 12.79 30.26 -46.22
C VAL A 366 12.08 30.24 -47.56
N VAL A 367 11.00 31.01 -47.68
CA VAL A 367 10.13 31.05 -48.88
C VAL A 367 10.24 32.39 -49.63
N GLY A 368 9.79 32.39 -50.90
CA GLY A 368 9.69 33.62 -51.70
C GLY A 368 11.02 34.16 -52.24
N GLN A 369 12.14 33.45 -52.02
CA GLN A 369 13.45 33.84 -52.54
C GLN A 369 13.79 33.02 -53.79
N ALA A 370 13.77 33.66 -54.96
CA ALA A 370 14.00 33.01 -56.25
C ALA A 370 15.35 32.27 -56.32
N ALA A 371 16.38 32.78 -55.63
CA ALA A 371 17.71 32.18 -55.58
C ALA A 371 17.74 30.77 -54.96
N LEU A 372 16.72 30.41 -54.18
CA LEU A 372 16.58 29.09 -53.57
C LEU A 372 15.87 28.07 -54.48
N GLY A 373 15.41 28.49 -55.67
CA GLY A 373 14.82 27.62 -56.69
C GLY A 373 13.38 27.19 -56.43
N GLY A 374 12.74 27.64 -55.34
CA GLY A 374 11.38 27.21 -55.01
C GLY A 374 11.33 25.71 -54.74
N ASP A 375 10.83 24.93 -55.70
CA ASP A 375 10.78 23.46 -55.64
C ASP A 375 11.73 22.79 -56.66
N SER A 376 12.68 23.51 -57.26
CA SER A 376 13.52 23.00 -58.36
C SER A 376 14.98 22.70 -58.01
N HIS A 377 15.45 23.02 -56.81
CA HIS A 377 16.86 22.86 -56.44
C HIS A 377 17.05 21.80 -55.37
N ASP A 378 17.83 20.75 -55.66
CA ASP A 378 18.18 19.76 -54.65
C ASP A 378 19.44 20.17 -53.88
N TRP A 379 19.26 20.74 -52.70
CA TRP A 379 20.37 21.14 -51.84
C TRP A 379 20.97 19.93 -51.11
N ARG A 380 22.29 19.93 -50.95
CA ARG A 380 23.03 18.82 -50.32
C ARG A 380 23.83 19.24 -49.10
N THR A 381 24.30 20.49 -49.08
CA THR A 381 25.14 20.99 -48.00
C THR A 381 24.87 22.46 -47.70
N VAL A 382 25.03 22.82 -46.43
CA VAL A 382 24.98 24.19 -45.94
C VAL A 382 26.22 24.46 -45.10
N ALA A 383 26.88 25.58 -45.35
CA ALA A 383 28.06 25.98 -44.62
C ALA A 383 27.96 27.45 -44.23
N VAL A 384 28.41 27.77 -43.03
CA VAL A 384 28.34 29.11 -42.43
C VAL A 384 29.69 29.51 -41.89
N ASP A 385 29.91 30.81 -41.74
CA ASP A 385 31.04 31.28 -40.94
C ASP A 385 30.87 30.81 -39.48
N PRO A 386 31.86 30.13 -38.89
CA PRO A 386 31.77 29.61 -37.53
C PRO A 386 31.82 30.68 -36.44
N LEU A 387 32.14 31.94 -36.75
CA LEU A 387 32.26 33.05 -35.80
C LEU A 387 30.94 33.78 -35.59
N ASP A 388 30.23 34.13 -36.66
CA ASP A 388 29.00 34.93 -36.59
C ASP A 388 27.81 34.33 -37.37
N GLY A 389 28.01 33.18 -38.03
CA GLY A 389 26.99 32.49 -38.81
C GLY A 389 26.80 33.02 -40.24
N TYR A 390 27.56 34.04 -40.68
CA TYR A 390 27.43 34.63 -42.01
C TYR A 390 28.80 34.86 -42.67
N PRO A 391 28.95 34.59 -43.98
CA PRO A 391 27.90 34.26 -44.93
C PRO A 391 27.38 32.82 -44.77
N VAL A 392 26.12 32.64 -45.15
CA VAL A 392 25.48 31.32 -45.29
C VAL A 392 25.54 30.91 -46.75
N TRP A 393 26.15 29.76 -47.00
CA TRP A 393 26.28 29.17 -48.32
C TRP A 393 25.47 27.89 -48.40
N VAL A 394 24.68 27.75 -49.46
CA VAL A 394 23.97 26.51 -49.79
C VAL A 394 24.41 26.02 -51.16
N ALA A 395 24.71 24.72 -51.27
CA ALA A 395 25.17 24.10 -52.50
C ALA A 395 24.51 22.73 -52.71
N GLY A 396 24.38 22.30 -53.96
CA GLY A 396 23.66 21.07 -54.27
C GLY A 396 23.86 20.53 -55.68
N MET A 397 22.87 19.77 -56.13
CA MET A 397 22.85 19.09 -57.43
C MET A 397 22.83 20.10 -58.58
N GLU A 398 23.30 19.68 -59.77
CA GLU A 398 23.35 20.49 -60.98
C GLU A 398 24.20 21.78 -60.85
N GLY A 399 25.03 21.87 -59.82
CA GLY A 399 25.88 23.03 -59.53
C GLY A 399 25.17 24.20 -58.88
N VAL A 400 23.93 24.03 -58.40
CA VAL A 400 23.19 25.09 -57.70
C VAL A 400 24.00 25.59 -56.50
N LEU A 401 24.05 26.92 -56.37
CA LEU A 401 24.85 27.61 -55.36
C LEU A 401 24.20 28.95 -55.06
N ALA A 402 23.95 29.23 -53.79
CA ALA A 402 23.45 30.52 -53.34
C ALA A 402 24.13 30.97 -52.05
N VAL A 403 24.21 32.29 -51.85
CA VAL A 403 24.83 32.90 -50.67
C VAL A 403 23.93 33.96 -50.06
N ARG A 404 23.80 33.94 -48.73
CA ARG A 404 23.24 35.02 -47.90
C ARG A 404 24.37 35.62 -47.10
N THR A 405 24.76 36.86 -47.41
CA THR A 405 25.97 37.45 -46.82
C THR A 405 25.77 38.05 -45.43
N ARG A 406 24.51 38.36 -45.06
CA ARG A 406 24.12 39.00 -43.78
C ARG A 406 22.69 38.61 -43.40
N PRO A 407 22.27 38.78 -42.14
CA PRO A 407 20.90 38.48 -41.71
C PRO A 407 19.82 39.27 -42.47
N ASP A 408 20.09 40.51 -42.87
CA ASP A 408 19.10 41.41 -43.46
C ASP A 408 18.99 41.35 -44.99
N VAL A 409 19.75 40.45 -45.63
CA VAL A 409 19.76 40.30 -47.10
C VAL A 409 19.18 38.96 -47.53
N ALA A 410 18.53 38.93 -48.68
CA ALA A 410 18.07 37.70 -49.31
C ALA A 410 19.25 36.90 -49.92
N PHE A 411 19.05 35.60 -50.13
CA PHE A 411 19.97 34.77 -50.89
C PHE A 411 20.19 35.32 -52.30
N LYS A 412 21.44 35.30 -52.73
CA LYS A 412 21.88 35.59 -54.08
C LYS A 412 22.31 34.30 -54.76
N GLU A 413 21.68 33.97 -55.89
CA GLU A 413 22.09 32.85 -56.72
C GLU A 413 23.42 33.16 -57.41
N VAL A 414 24.38 32.25 -57.25
CA VAL A 414 25.71 32.29 -57.87
C VAL A 414 26.07 30.92 -58.49
N GLY A 415 25.05 30.08 -58.68
CA GLY A 415 25.11 28.77 -59.32
C GLY A 415 25.04 28.84 -60.84
N PRO A 416 24.52 27.78 -61.52
CA PRO A 416 24.77 27.51 -62.93
C PRO A 416 24.17 28.55 -63.89
N THR A 417 23.14 29.27 -63.44
CA THR A 417 22.51 30.36 -64.21
C THR A 417 23.34 31.66 -64.20
N SER A 418 24.32 31.78 -63.30
CA SER A 418 25.18 32.94 -63.17
C SER A 418 26.42 32.85 -64.09
N ALA A 419 26.90 34.00 -64.58
CA ALA A 419 28.03 34.06 -65.50
C ALA A 419 29.38 33.63 -64.88
N ASN A 420 29.46 33.57 -63.55
CA ASN A 420 30.72 33.32 -62.84
C ASN A 420 30.66 32.05 -61.96
N ASN A 421 29.78 31.12 -62.33
CA ASN A 421 29.55 29.86 -61.62
C ASN A 421 30.79 28.96 -61.58
N CYS A 422 30.76 27.96 -60.69
CA CYS A 422 31.76 26.88 -60.67
C CYS A 422 31.36 25.69 -61.57
N GLY A 423 30.55 25.91 -62.60
CA GLY A 423 29.98 24.91 -63.49
C GLY A 423 28.73 24.24 -62.93
N THR A 424 28.35 23.12 -63.56
CA THR A 424 27.13 22.34 -63.25
C THR A 424 27.43 21.06 -62.46
N THR A 425 28.52 21.06 -61.69
CA THR A 425 28.94 19.89 -60.91
C THR A 425 28.06 19.73 -59.69
N ASP A 426 27.59 18.52 -59.41
CA ASP A 426 26.90 18.24 -58.15
C ASP A 426 27.83 18.47 -56.96
N TRP A 427 27.46 19.37 -56.06
CA TRP A 427 28.20 19.66 -54.84
C TRP A 427 27.59 18.89 -53.66
N TYR A 428 28.43 18.19 -52.89
CA TYR A 428 28.01 17.34 -51.78
C TYR A 428 28.50 17.83 -50.42
N ALA A 429 29.59 18.60 -50.37
CA ALA A 429 30.12 19.17 -49.14
C ALA A 429 30.66 20.59 -49.39
N ALA A 430 30.54 21.44 -48.38
CA ALA A 430 31.01 22.81 -48.40
C ALA A 430 31.73 23.18 -47.10
N TRP A 431 32.67 24.12 -47.18
CA TRP A 431 33.35 24.69 -46.01
C TRP A 431 33.58 26.18 -46.24
N VAL A 432 33.15 27.02 -45.29
CA VAL A 432 33.36 28.47 -45.35
C VAL A 432 34.72 28.83 -44.74
N ARG A 433 35.46 29.66 -45.46
CA ARG A 433 36.73 30.22 -45.02
C ARG A 433 36.50 31.49 -44.21
N PRO A 434 36.76 31.50 -42.89
CA PRO A 434 36.33 32.62 -42.04
C PRO A 434 37.09 33.93 -42.23
N ASP A 435 38.25 33.90 -42.88
CA ASP A 435 39.08 35.08 -43.10
C ASP A 435 38.77 35.80 -44.42
N THR A 436 38.02 35.19 -45.32
CA THR A 436 37.72 35.76 -46.65
C THR A 436 36.26 35.64 -47.07
N ASP A 437 35.40 35.05 -46.24
CA ASP A 437 33.97 34.83 -46.52
C ASP A 437 33.72 33.98 -47.79
N THR A 438 34.75 33.26 -48.26
CA THR A 438 34.67 32.41 -49.46
C THR A 438 34.20 31.01 -49.08
N VAL A 439 33.53 30.34 -50.02
CA VAL A 439 33.14 28.93 -49.85
C VAL A 439 34.05 28.03 -50.67
N PHE A 440 34.50 26.96 -50.05
CA PHE A 440 35.09 25.82 -50.73
C PHE A 440 34.04 24.74 -50.93
N LEU A 441 33.99 24.17 -52.14
CA LEU A 441 33.01 23.19 -52.56
C LEU A 441 33.71 21.89 -52.95
N ALA A 442 33.13 20.76 -52.57
CA ALA A 442 33.59 19.43 -52.96
C ALA A 442 32.44 18.62 -53.56
N GLY A 443 32.70 17.98 -54.70
CA GLY A 443 31.62 17.46 -55.54
C GLY A 443 31.96 16.29 -56.45
N GLU A 444 31.09 16.08 -57.42
CA GLU A 444 31.14 15.01 -58.42
C GLU A 444 32.48 14.95 -59.16
N GLY A 445 32.93 13.74 -59.50
CA GLY A 445 34.12 13.52 -60.31
C GLY A 445 35.41 13.95 -59.63
N GLY A 446 35.40 14.13 -58.30
CA GLY A 446 36.56 14.59 -57.57
C GLY A 446 36.86 16.07 -57.75
N ARG A 447 35.84 16.89 -58.01
CA ARG A 447 36.02 18.33 -58.21
C ARG A 447 36.04 19.08 -56.88
N LEU A 448 37.00 19.99 -56.74
CA LEU A 448 37.04 21.03 -55.72
C LEU A 448 36.91 22.40 -56.39
N ALA A 449 36.27 23.35 -55.72
CA ALA A 449 36.22 24.74 -56.16
C ALA A 449 36.24 25.72 -54.99
N GLU A 450 36.65 26.97 -55.26
CA GLU A 450 36.51 28.12 -54.35
C GLU A 450 35.67 29.21 -55.02
N HIS A 451 34.73 29.80 -54.29
CA HIS A 451 33.84 30.85 -54.79
C HIS A 451 33.73 32.01 -53.79
N ASP A 452 33.84 33.27 -54.26
CA ASP A 452 33.83 34.49 -53.43
C ASP A 452 32.49 35.26 -53.42
N GLY A 453 31.45 34.69 -54.01
CA GLY A 453 30.13 35.32 -54.15
C GLY A 453 30.01 36.24 -55.36
N ILE A 454 31.12 36.44 -56.07
CA ILE A 454 31.18 37.14 -57.34
C ILE A 454 31.58 36.17 -58.44
N ARG A 455 32.56 35.30 -58.22
CA ARG A 455 33.12 34.37 -59.19
C ARG A 455 33.72 33.11 -58.59
N CYS A 456 33.80 32.07 -59.41
CA CYS A 456 34.64 30.91 -59.16
C CYS A 456 36.13 31.29 -59.29
N ILE A 457 36.85 31.26 -58.18
CA ILE A 457 38.24 31.73 -58.09
C ILE A 457 39.20 30.61 -58.49
N LEU A 458 38.98 29.41 -57.94
CA LEU A 458 39.84 28.25 -58.12
C LEU A 458 38.99 27.03 -58.41
N THR A 459 39.52 26.15 -59.25
CA THR A 459 38.99 24.80 -59.43
C THR A 459 40.14 23.83 -59.48
N ALA A 460 39.95 22.65 -58.90
CA ALA A 460 40.88 21.56 -59.01
C ALA A 460 40.12 20.23 -59.14
N THR A 461 40.76 19.24 -59.75
CA THR A 461 40.15 17.92 -59.95
C THR A 461 41.13 16.87 -59.51
N ALA A 462 40.70 16.00 -58.59
CA ALA A 462 41.46 14.84 -58.19
C ALA A 462 41.64 13.90 -59.38
N THR A 463 42.89 13.52 -59.65
CA THR A 463 43.20 12.49 -60.63
C THR A 463 43.03 11.10 -59.99
N ASN A 464 42.66 10.11 -60.79
CA ASN A 464 42.50 8.70 -60.39
C ASN A 464 41.40 8.39 -59.37
N ILE A 465 40.40 9.24 -59.22
CA ILE A 465 39.13 8.84 -58.60
C ILE A 465 38.40 7.94 -59.61
N GLY A 466 37.95 6.77 -59.16
CA GLY A 466 37.27 5.83 -60.06
C GLY A 466 36.01 6.43 -60.68
N SER A 467 35.60 5.95 -61.86
CA SER A 467 34.40 6.45 -62.54
C SER A 467 33.17 6.35 -61.63
N GLY A 468 32.43 7.46 -61.48
CA GLY A 468 31.24 7.55 -60.63
C GLY A 468 31.52 7.80 -59.14
N HIS A 469 32.76 8.08 -58.77
CA HIS A 469 33.14 8.50 -57.41
C HIS A 469 33.20 10.03 -57.28
N TYR A 470 32.96 10.51 -56.07
CA TYR A 470 32.79 11.92 -55.74
C TYR A 470 33.26 12.20 -54.33
N PHE A 471 33.57 13.47 -54.05
CA PHE A 471 33.87 13.92 -52.69
C PHE A 471 32.58 13.98 -51.85
N THR A 472 32.65 13.50 -50.62
CA THR A 472 31.50 13.36 -49.71
C THR A 472 31.62 14.23 -48.46
N GLY A 473 32.83 14.57 -48.04
CA GLY A 473 33.09 15.44 -46.90
C GLY A 473 34.29 16.35 -47.15
N LEU A 474 34.27 17.52 -46.49
CA LEU A 474 35.28 18.56 -46.62
C LEU A 474 35.47 19.29 -45.29
N VAL A 475 36.73 19.45 -44.87
CA VAL A 475 37.09 20.28 -43.71
C VAL A 475 38.33 21.12 -44.02
N GLY A 476 38.34 22.38 -43.58
CA GLY A 476 39.43 23.33 -43.80
C GLY A 476 39.99 23.95 -42.53
N PHE A 477 41.22 24.45 -42.62
CA PHE A 477 41.88 25.22 -41.57
C PHE A 477 42.60 26.42 -42.19
N SER A 478 42.36 27.63 -41.69
CA SER A 478 43.08 28.84 -42.14
C SER A 478 44.41 29.05 -41.41
N THR A 479 44.60 28.45 -40.23
CA THR A 479 45.78 28.65 -39.37
C THR A 479 46.49 27.32 -39.04
N PRO A 480 47.84 27.24 -39.09
CA PRO A 480 48.79 28.31 -39.42
C PRO A 480 48.87 28.65 -40.92
N SER A 481 48.34 27.79 -41.79
CA SER A 481 48.21 28.06 -43.22
C SER A 481 46.97 27.37 -43.77
N LEU A 482 46.41 27.92 -44.86
CA LEU A 482 45.23 27.36 -45.50
C LEU A 482 45.47 25.94 -46.02
N LYS A 483 44.75 24.99 -45.45
CA LYS A 483 44.75 23.58 -45.85
C LYS A 483 43.35 23.00 -45.77
N LEU A 484 43.00 22.18 -46.75
CA LEU A 484 41.73 21.46 -46.80
C LEU A 484 41.98 19.96 -46.90
N TYR A 485 41.04 19.21 -46.33
CA TYR A 485 40.99 17.76 -46.34
C TYR A 485 39.65 17.31 -46.87
N ALA A 486 39.66 16.42 -47.85
CA ALA A 486 38.46 15.93 -48.50
C ALA A 486 38.50 14.41 -48.67
N VAL A 487 37.35 13.77 -48.56
CA VAL A 487 37.21 12.30 -48.63
C VAL A 487 36.23 11.87 -49.70
N THR A 488 36.41 10.67 -50.24
CA THR A 488 35.67 10.19 -51.42
C THR A 488 34.95 8.87 -51.18
N THR A 489 33.93 8.59 -52.02
CA THR A 489 33.19 7.31 -51.99
C THR A 489 34.02 6.08 -52.36
N ASP A 490 35.23 6.23 -52.90
CA ASP A 490 36.23 5.17 -53.11
C ASP A 490 37.32 5.11 -52.03
N GLY A 491 37.07 5.71 -50.86
CA GLY A 491 37.87 5.50 -49.66
C GLY A 491 39.21 6.25 -49.68
N GLN A 492 39.29 7.35 -50.42
CA GLN A 492 40.50 8.14 -50.55
C GLN A 492 40.42 9.37 -49.64
N LEU A 493 41.56 9.73 -49.03
CA LEU A 493 41.76 11.00 -48.35
C LEU A 493 42.70 11.87 -49.19
N TYR A 494 42.30 13.12 -49.40
CA TYR A 494 43.06 14.12 -50.13
C TYR A 494 43.41 15.29 -49.22
N GLU A 495 44.64 15.79 -49.34
CA GLU A 495 45.08 17.08 -48.81
C GLU A 495 45.18 18.07 -49.98
N TRP A 496 44.67 19.27 -49.76
CA TRP A 496 44.75 20.35 -50.73
C TRP A 496 45.19 21.66 -50.09
N VAL A 497 46.21 22.27 -50.70
CA VAL A 497 46.60 23.67 -50.49
C VAL A 497 46.08 24.43 -51.70
N PRO A 498 45.12 25.35 -51.55
CA PRO A 498 44.57 26.08 -52.69
C PRO A 498 45.64 26.73 -53.58
N GLY A 499 45.51 26.52 -54.88
CA GLY A 499 46.51 26.91 -55.89
C GLY A 499 47.60 25.87 -56.17
N ALA A 500 47.71 24.80 -55.36
CA ALA A 500 48.55 23.63 -55.64
C ALA A 500 47.73 22.46 -56.20
N SER A 501 48.43 21.44 -56.69
CA SER A 501 47.81 20.16 -57.08
C SER A 501 47.25 19.42 -55.86
N LEU A 502 46.09 18.77 -56.01
CA LEU A 502 45.57 17.87 -54.98
C LEU A 502 46.57 16.73 -54.71
N THR A 503 46.85 16.49 -53.44
CA THR A 503 47.74 15.41 -53.01
C THR A 503 46.88 14.32 -52.40
N ARG A 504 46.90 13.13 -53.02
CA ARG A 504 46.33 11.93 -52.41
C ARG A 504 47.22 11.50 -51.24
N VAL A 505 46.66 11.44 -50.04
CA VAL A 505 47.42 11.13 -48.81
C VAL A 505 47.22 9.68 -48.37
N ARG A 506 46.09 9.05 -48.72
CA ARG A 506 45.79 7.65 -48.36
C ARG A 506 44.75 6.99 -49.26
N ASP A 507 44.91 5.68 -49.40
CA ASP A 507 43.93 4.75 -49.97
C ASP A 507 43.43 3.81 -48.87
N SER A 508 42.11 3.67 -48.72
CA SER A 508 41.47 2.55 -48.02
C SER A 508 40.63 1.72 -49.00
N PHE A 509 40.32 0.48 -48.61
CA PHE A 509 39.34 -0.34 -49.31
C PHE A 509 37.89 -0.04 -48.87
N ASP A 510 37.70 0.94 -47.98
CA ASP A 510 36.39 1.36 -47.48
C ASP A 510 35.73 2.42 -48.39
N ALA A 511 34.49 2.80 -48.11
CA ALA A 511 33.87 4.02 -48.64
C ALA A 511 33.87 5.09 -47.54
N TYR A 512 34.27 6.32 -47.86
CA TYR A 512 34.20 7.44 -46.92
C TYR A 512 33.03 8.37 -47.25
N TRP A 513 32.32 8.76 -46.21
CA TRP A 513 31.09 9.56 -46.31
C TRP A 513 31.21 10.93 -45.67
N ASP A 514 32.10 11.12 -44.69
CA ASP A 514 32.36 12.43 -44.12
C ASP A 514 33.73 12.49 -43.41
N VAL A 515 34.25 13.71 -43.27
CA VAL A 515 35.50 14.02 -42.56
C VAL A 515 35.34 15.29 -41.75
N HIS A 516 35.74 15.24 -40.49
CA HIS A 516 35.77 16.43 -39.63
C HIS A 516 36.95 16.38 -38.67
N ALA A 517 37.34 17.55 -38.19
CA ALA A 517 38.43 17.73 -37.25
C ALA A 517 38.23 18.98 -36.41
N TRP A 518 38.68 18.94 -35.16
CA TRP A 518 38.72 20.11 -34.28
C TRP A 518 39.91 21.02 -34.64
N ASP A 519 41.05 20.40 -34.93
CA ASP A 519 42.26 21.05 -35.40
C ASP A 519 43.02 20.11 -36.36
N ALA A 520 44.08 20.62 -36.98
CA ALA A 520 44.88 19.84 -37.93
C ALA A 520 45.78 18.77 -37.28
N SER A 521 45.64 18.46 -35.98
CA SER A 521 46.38 17.38 -35.32
C SER A 521 45.69 16.01 -35.46
N ARG A 522 44.38 15.99 -35.72
CA ARG A 522 43.61 14.76 -35.89
C ARG A 522 42.39 14.94 -36.78
N LEU A 523 42.30 14.14 -37.83
CA LEU A 523 41.08 14.00 -38.63
C LEU A 523 40.32 12.76 -38.20
N LEU A 524 38.99 12.87 -38.11
CA LEU A 524 38.08 11.73 -38.05
C LEU A 524 37.40 11.57 -39.40
N VAL A 525 37.35 10.33 -39.87
CA VAL A 525 36.71 9.97 -41.13
C VAL A 525 35.76 8.82 -40.87
N VAL A 526 34.53 8.97 -41.36
CA VAL A 526 33.48 7.96 -41.20
C VAL A 526 33.07 7.37 -42.55
N GLY A 527 32.58 6.14 -42.51
CA GLY A 527 32.44 5.33 -43.71
C GLY A 527 31.71 4.00 -43.53
N ASP A 528 31.90 3.13 -44.50
CA ASP A 528 31.53 1.72 -44.45
C ASP A 528 32.58 0.81 -45.10
N ASN A 529 32.53 -0.49 -44.77
CA ASN A 529 33.37 -1.50 -45.38
C ASN A 529 32.92 -1.79 -46.82
N ARG A 530 33.50 -1.09 -47.79
CA ARG A 530 33.24 -1.43 -49.18
C ARG A 530 33.83 -2.80 -49.47
N SER A 531 32.99 -3.76 -49.82
CA SER A 531 33.44 -5.13 -50.10
C SER A 531 32.63 -5.75 -51.24
N ASN A 532 33.37 -6.30 -52.19
CA ASN A 532 32.86 -7.09 -53.31
C ASN A 532 33.56 -8.46 -53.25
N PRO A 533 32.84 -9.60 -53.21
CA PRO A 533 31.37 -9.75 -53.23
C PRO A 533 30.71 -9.44 -51.89
N ALA A 534 29.45 -8.98 -51.95
CA ALA A 534 28.74 -8.24 -50.90
C ALA A 534 28.60 -8.98 -49.55
N PRO A 535 29.24 -8.49 -48.47
CA PRO A 535 28.83 -8.79 -47.11
C PRO A 535 27.80 -7.74 -46.63
N PRO A 536 27.24 -7.90 -45.43
CA PRO A 536 26.57 -6.79 -44.76
C PRO A 536 27.48 -5.56 -44.73
N LEU A 537 26.89 -4.39 -45.01
CA LEU A 537 27.55 -3.09 -44.82
C LEU A 537 27.78 -2.87 -43.33
N LEU A 538 29.02 -2.60 -42.95
CA LEU A 538 29.49 -2.39 -41.59
C LEU A 538 30.07 -0.98 -41.49
N PRO A 539 29.79 -0.26 -40.41
CA PRO A 539 30.25 1.10 -40.23
C PRO A 539 31.77 1.11 -40.02
N ARG A 540 32.42 2.16 -40.55
CA ARG A 540 33.85 2.40 -40.40
C ARG A 540 34.08 3.78 -39.80
N LEU A 541 35.01 3.84 -38.85
CA LEU A 541 35.48 5.09 -38.28
C LEU A 541 36.99 5.02 -38.10
N HIS A 542 37.67 5.95 -38.75
CA HIS A 542 39.13 6.04 -38.77
C HIS A 542 39.57 7.39 -38.20
N SER A 543 40.72 7.37 -37.54
CA SER A 543 41.44 8.59 -37.18
C SER A 543 42.80 8.65 -37.86
N PHE A 544 43.13 9.84 -38.35
CA PHE A 544 44.38 10.16 -39.02
C PHE A 544 45.13 11.21 -38.22
N THR A 545 46.43 11.04 -38.04
CA THR A 545 47.31 12.03 -37.40
C THR A 545 48.44 12.44 -38.34
N PRO A 546 48.89 13.71 -38.34
CA PRO A 546 50.00 14.15 -39.18
C PRO A 546 51.26 13.29 -38.97
N PRO A 547 52.01 12.94 -40.03
CA PRO A 547 51.89 13.43 -41.41
C PRO A 547 50.84 12.72 -42.30
N TYR A 548 49.82 12.06 -41.75
CA TYR A 548 48.69 11.41 -42.45
C TYR A 548 49.04 10.28 -43.42
N THR A 549 50.32 9.97 -43.58
CA THR A 549 50.83 8.88 -44.44
C THR A 549 50.84 7.52 -43.74
N SER A 550 50.76 7.49 -42.41
CA SER A 550 50.66 6.27 -41.62
C SER A 550 49.32 5.56 -41.81
N ALA A 551 49.24 4.28 -41.42
CA ALA A 551 47.96 3.58 -41.38
C ALA A 551 47.00 4.31 -40.43
N PRO A 552 45.74 4.56 -40.83
CA PRO A 552 44.77 5.13 -39.92
C PRO A 552 44.58 4.20 -38.73
N MET A 553 44.30 4.80 -37.58
CA MET A 553 43.80 4.05 -36.44
C MET A 553 42.30 3.80 -36.64
N SER A 554 41.94 2.54 -36.83
CA SER A 554 40.54 2.11 -36.84
C SER A 554 40.00 2.01 -35.43
N HIS A 555 38.79 2.53 -35.22
CA HIS A 555 38.13 2.54 -33.92
C HIS A 555 37.13 1.39 -33.81
N PRO A 556 37.12 0.63 -32.69
CA PRO A 556 36.01 -0.24 -32.38
C PRO A 556 34.76 0.61 -32.11
N LEU A 557 33.62 0.17 -32.62
CA LEU A 557 32.35 0.87 -32.50
C LEU A 557 31.38 0.00 -31.69
N ASP A 558 30.72 0.60 -30.71
CA ASP A 558 29.59 0.01 -30.05
C ASP A 558 28.38 0.02 -31.00
N THR A 559 28.01 -1.15 -31.53
CA THR A 559 26.90 -1.31 -32.47
C THR A 559 25.95 -2.40 -32.00
N PRO A 560 24.65 -2.31 -32.29
CA PRO A 560 23.71 -3.41 -32.03
C PRO A 560 24.19 -4.73 -32.64
N ALA A 561 23.86 -5.84 -32.00
CA ALA A 561 24.13 -7.17 -32.56
C ALA A 561 23.45 -7.31 -33.94
N GLY A 562 24.24 -7.69 -34.95
CA GLY A 562 23.75 -7.82 -36.33
C GLY A 562 23.52 -6.50 -37.07
N TYR A 563 24.00 -5.37 -36.54
CA TYR A 563 23.88 -4.07 -37.21
C TYR A 563 24.47 -4.11 -38.62
N THR A 564 23.71 -3.55 -39.56
CA THR A 564 24.15 -3.30 -40.93
C THR A 564 23.82 -1.86 -41.31
N GLY A 565 24.78 -1.12 -41.82
CA GLY A 565 24.60 0.30 -42.17
C GLY A 565 25.93 1.04 -42.21
N ARG A 566 25.91 2.24 -42.80
CA ARG A 566 27.09 3.12 -42.86
C ARG A 566 27.01 4.23 -41.84
N LEU A 567 28.17 4.77 -41.45
CA LEU A 567 28.23 6.10 -40.86
C LEU A 567 28.27 7.14 -41.99
N ARG A 568 27.58 8.25 -41.79
CA ARG A 568 27.33 9.29 -42.80
C ARG A 568 27.87 10.65 -42.42
N GLY A 569 27.84 11.01 -41.14
CA GLY A 569 28.30 12.31 -40.65
C GLY A 569 29.18 12.15 -39.42
N VAL A 570 30.15 13.06 -39.27
CA VAL A 570 31.02 13.13 -38.10
C VAL A 570 31.31 14.58 -37.74
N VAL A 571 31.30 14.89 -36.44
CA VAL A 571 31.75 16.19 -35.94
C VAL A 571 32.65 16.00 -34.74
N MET A 572 33.74 16.75 -34.69
CA MET A 572 34.65 16.77 -33.54
C MET A 572 34.42 18.06 -32.75
N ALA A 573 34.02 17.91 -31.49
CA ALA A 573 33.74 19.01 -30.58
C ALA A 573 34.97 19.49 -29.79
N SER A 574 35.89 18.58 -29.50
CA SER A 574 37.18 18.87 -28.90
C SER A 574 38.13 17.70 -29.18
N SER A 575 39.36 17.76 -28.65
CA SER A 575 40.28 16.62 -28.69
C SER A 575 39.76 15.36 -27.97
N SER A 576 38.69 15.46 -27.19
CA SER A 576 38.12 14.36 -26.38
C SER A 576 36.60 14.23 -26.50
N LEU A 577 35.98 14.88 -27.49
CA LEU A 577 34.55 14.78 -27.73
C LEU A 577 34.27 14.83 -29.22
N ALA A 578 33.56 13.83 -29.72
CA ALA A 578 33.10 13.78 -31.10
C ALA A 578 31.79 12.98 -31.19
N TYR A 579 31.06 13.21 -32.27
CA TYR A 579 29.83 12.50 -32.59
C TYR A 579 29.92 11.93 -34.00
N ALA A 580 29.36 10.75 -34.20
CA ALA A 580 29.24 10.12 -35.50
C ALA A 580 27.85 9.52 -35.65
N VAL A 581 27.21 9.76 -36.80
CA VAL A 581 25.82 9.34 -37.04
C VAL A 581 25.69 8.60 -38.38
N GLY A 582 24.67 7.76 -38.52
CA GLY A 582 24.51 6.93 -39.71
C GLY A 582 23.13 6.31 -39.90
N ASP A 583 23.12 5.21 -40.64
CA ASP A 583 21.90 4.45 -40.96
C ASP A 583 21.30 3.77 -39.71
N ASN A 584 20.00 3.43 -39.77
CA ASN A 584 19.31 2.61 -38.77
C ASN A 584 19.47 3.10 -37.32
N GLY A 585 19.31 4.41 -37.14
CA GLY A 585 19.35 5.08 -35.83
C GLY A 585 20.72 5.03 -35.14
N LEU A 586 21.81 4.73 -35.87
CA LEU A 586 23.14 4.69 -35.26
C LEU A 586 23.65 6.10 -34.98
N ALA A 587 23.82 6.42 -33.70
CA ALA A 587 24.51 7.61 -33.23
C ALA A 587 25.50 7.22 -32.12
N LEU A 588 26.74 7.65 -32.30
CA LEU A 588 27.87 7.31 -31.46
C LEU A 588 28.46 8.59 -30.85
N ARG A 589 28.85 8.50 -29.58
CA ARG A 589 29.56 9.56 -28.85
C ARG A 589 30.95 9.08 -28.49
N TRP A 590 31.95 9.91 -28.74
CA TRP A 590 33.34 9.67 -28.39
C TRP A 590 33.72 10.41 -27.11
N ASP A 591 34.39 9.74 -26.19
CA ASP A 591 34.90 10.32 -24.94
C ASP A 591 36.41 10.68 -24.99
N GLY A 592 37.01 10.64 -26.18
CA GLY A 592 38.45 10.78 -26.39
C GLY A 592 39.20 9.45 -26.48
N THR A 593 38.56 8.35 -26.08
CA THR A 593 39.12 6.99 -26.11
C THR A 593 38.19 6.01 -26.80
N ASN A 594 36.93 5.93 -26.37
CA ASN A 594 35.95 4.94 -26.80
C ASN A 594 34.77 5.59 -27.51
N TRP A 595 34.21 4.88 -28.48
CA TRP A 595 32.94 5.23 -29.13
C TRP A 595 31.81 4.41 -28.50
N ALA A 596 30.94 5.10 -27.77
CA ALA A 596 29.78 4.50 -27.12
C ALA A 596 28.50 4.82 -27.92
N ARG A 597 27.60 3.85 -28.02
CA ARG A 597 26.31 4.06 -28.68
C ARG A 597 25.38 4.85 -27.78
N THR A 598 24.67 5.78 -28.39
CA THR A 598 23.47 6.39 -27.80
C THR A 598 22.25 5.61 -28.27
N VAL A 599 21.34 5.27 -27.35
CA VAL A 599 20.08 4.62 -27.73
C VAL A 599 19.24 5.65 -28.49
N PRO A 600 18.81 5.38 -29.74
CA PRO A 600 18.02 6.35 -30.49
C PRO A 600 16.66 6.59 -29.81
N PRO A 601 16.06 7.80 -29.96
CA PRO A 601 14.71 8.06 -29.48
C PRO A 601 13.70 7.09 -30.07
N ALA A 602 12.60 6.86 -29.35
CA ALA A 602 11.50 6.04 -29.86
C ALA A 602 11.06 6.50 -31.26
N GLY A 603 10.95 5.57 -32.20
CA GLY A 603 10.60 5.82 -33.60
C GLY A 603 11.78 6.25 -34.50
N ALA A 604 12.99 6.43 -33.96
CA ALA A 604 14.20 6.73 -34.73
C ALA A 604 15.10 5.49 -34.97
N GLU A 605 14.65 4.29 -34.60
CA GLU A 605 15.46 3.05 -34.67
C GLU A 605 15.79 2.63 -36.10
N THR A 606 15.01 3.10 -37.08
CA THR A 606 15.23 2.88 -38.52
C THR A 606 15.58 4.18 -39.26
N ALA A 607 15.77 5.28 -38.51
CA ALA A 607 16.07 6.58 -39.08
C ALA A 607 17.43 6.56 -39.80
N THR A 608 17.52 7.34 -40.88
CA THR A 608 18.80 7.64 -41.52
C THR A 608 19.26 9.01 -41.05
N PHE A 609 20.33 9.05 -40.24
CA PHE A 609 20.97 10.29 -39.85
C PHE A 609 22.04 10.68 -40.87
N THR A 610 21.89 11.85 -41.50
CA THR A 610 22.72 12.26 -42.65
C THR A 610 23.83 13.23 -42.29
N SER A 611 23.58 14.10 -41.32
CA SER A 611 24.54 15.12 -40.87
C SER A 611 24.49 15.25 -39.36
N VAL A 612 25.62 15.61 -38.78
CA VAL A 612 25.75 15.97 -37.38
C VAL A 612 26.65 17.19 -37.27
N THR A 613 26.19 18.19 -36.52
CA THR A 613 26.97 19.39 -36.24
C THR A 613 26.86 19.76 -34.78
N ARG A 614 27.56 20.81 -34.38
CA ARG A 614 27.51 21.36 -33.02
C ARG A 614 27.46 22.89 -33.08
N PRO A 615 26.82 23.54 -32.10
CA PRO A 615 26.63 24.99 -32.11
C PRO A 615 27.90 25.77 -31.74
N ILE A 616 28.72 25.26 -30.81
CA ILE A 616 29.91 25.97 -30.29
C ILE A 616 31.06 25.00 -29.99
N ALA A 617 32.28 25.53 -30.13
CA ALA A 617 33.49 25.06 -29.43
C ALA A 617 33.23 24.60 -27.98
N GLY A 618 33.46 23.32 -27.68
CA GLY A 618 33.38 22.78 -26.31
C GLY A 618 31.97 22.45 -25.78
N SER A 619 30.90 22.74 -26.52
CA SER A 619 29.55 22.27 -26.15
C SER A 619 29.46 20.74 -26.22
N SER A 620 28.74 20.15 -25.26
CA SER A 620 28.37 18.73 -25.32
C SER A 620 27.14 18.48 -26.20
N ALA A 621 26.40 19.52 -26.59
CA ALA A 621 25.22 19.37 -27.43
C ALA A 621 25.61 19.16 -28.91
N ALA A 622 24.91 18.25 -29.58
CA ALA A 622 25.01 18.01 -31.00
C ALA A 622 23.64 18.03 -31.66
N PHE A 623 23.58 18.55 -32.89
CA PHE A 623 22.39 18.56 -33.73
C PHE A 623 22.54 17.54 -34.84
N VAL A 624 21.54 16.68 -34.99
CA VAL A 624 21.55 15.56 -35.94
C VAL A 624 20.39 15.70 -36.90
N VAL A 625 20.67 15.63 -38.19
CA VAL A 625 19.64 15.62 -39.24
C VAL A 625 19.15 14.20 -39.44
N GLU A 626 17.86 13.99 -39.16
CA GLU A 626 17.13 12.84 -39.63
C GLU A 626 16.53 13.15 -41.00
N ARG A 627 16.96 12.36 -42.01
CA ARG A 627 16.66 12.63 -43.41
C ARG A 627 15.16 12.73 -43.70
N GLY A 628 14.35 11.88 -43.09
CA GLY A 628 12.99 11.61 -43.57
C GLY A 628 12.97 10.86 -44.91
N ALA A 629 11.77 10.62 -45.44
CA ALA A 629 11.54 10.01 -46.74
C ALA A 629 10.39 10.74 -47.44
N PRO A 630 10.51 10.99 -48.76
CA PRO A 630 9.47 11.72 -49.48
C PRO A 630 8.17 10.92 -49.51
N ALA A 631 7.04 11.62 -49.65
CA ALA A 631 5.80 10.99 -50.09
C ALA A 631 6.03 10.47 -51.52
N VAL A 632 6.41 9.20 -51.66
CA VAL A 632 6.52 8.56 -52.99
C VAL A 632 5.16 8.61 -53.67
N ALA A 633 5.15 8.65 -55.00
CA ALA A 633 3.94 8.72 -55.84
C ALA A 633 2.91 7.59 -55.59
N ASN A 634 3.23 6.59 -54.77
CA ASN A 634 2.28 5.60 -54.28
C ASN A 634 1.55 6.14 -53.02
N PRO A 635 0.24 6.44 -53.10
CA PRO A 635 -0.53 7.01 -51.99
C PRO A 635 -0.66 6.08 -50.76
N ALA A 636 -0.17 4.84 -50.81
CA ALA A 636 -0.17 3.91 -49.69
C ALA A 636 1.07 4.00 -48.79
N THR A 637 2.12 4.72 -49.18
CA THR A 637 3.32 4.89 -48.34
C THR A 637 3.23 6.21 -47.58
N PRO A 638 3.16 6.18 -46.23
CA PRO A 638 3.11 7.40 -45.43
C PRO A 638 4.37 8.25 -45.63
N LEU A 639 4.21 9.57 -45.72
CA LEU A 639 5.31 10.52 -45.60
C LEU A 639 6.04 10.28 -44.27
N VAL A 640 7.37 10.18 -44.31
CA VAL A 640 8.19 10.19 -43.09
C VAL A 640 8.89 11.54 -43.05
N PRO A 641 8.43 12.49 -42.22
CA PRO A 641 9.00 13.83 -42.23
C PRO A 641 10.45 13.83 -41.75
N GLY A 642 11.26 14.70 -42.35
CA GLY A 642 12.60 14.99 -41.84
C GLY A 642 12.54 15.64 -40.46
N LYS A 643 13.56 15.43 -39.63
CA LYS A 643 13.62 16.02 -38.28
C LYS A 643 15.01 16.56 -37.98
N LEU A 644 15.06 17.64 -37.22
CA LEU A 644 16.26 17.99 -36.47
C LEU A 644 16.16 17.28 -35.12
N ARG A 645 17.26 16.68 -34.66
CA ARG A 645 17.34 16.00 -33.37
C ARG A 645 18.43 16.66 -32.55
N ARG A 646 18.27 16.70 -31.23
CA ARG A 646 19.26 17.26 -30.30
C ARG A 646 19.75 16.18 -29.35
N LEU A 647 21.06 16.04 -29.24
CA LEU A 647 21.72 15.09 -28.37
C LEU A 647 22.56 15.85 -27.34
N THR A 648 22.33 15.60 -26.05
CA THR A 648 23.03 16.21 -24.91
C THR A 648 23.97 15.19 -24.26
N SER A 649 24.62 15.59 -23.16
CA SER A 649 25.37 14.65 -22.31
C SER A 649 24.50 13.67 -21.52
N PHE A 650 23.21 13.97 -21.35
CA PHE A 650 22.28 13.16 -20.55
C PHE A 650 21.41 12.25 -21.42
N GLY A 651 21.21 12.61 -22.69
CA GLY A 651 20.47 11.78 -23.63
C GLY A 651 20.03 12.54 -24.85
N TRP A 652 19.04 12.00 -25.54
CA TRP A 652 18.34 12.74 -26.59
C TRP A 652 17.31 13.64 -25.93
N ALA A 653 17.46 14.94 -26.20
CA ALA A 653 16.61 15.99 -25.67
C ALA A 653 15.52 16.37 -26.68
N ALA A 654 14.57 17.19 -26.23
CA ALA A 654 13.66 17.94 -27.07
C ALA A 654 14.44 18.65 -28.17
N SER A 655 13.89 18.55 -29.37
CA SER A 655 14.50 19.09 -30.58
C SER A 655 13.70 20.27 -31.09
N PRO A 656 14.36 21.25 -31.73
CA PRO A 656 13.67 22.35 -32.41
C PRO A 656 12.50 21.90 -33.27
N SER A 657 11.36 22.57 -33.09
CA SER A 657 10.14 22.27 -33.84
C SER A 657 10.07 23.03 -35.17
N PHE A 658 9.47 22.41 -36.19
CA PHE A 658 9.19 23.05 -37.47
C PHE A 658 7.76 23.62 -37.46
N ILE A 659 7.59 24.91 -37.74
CA ILE A 659 6.27 25.51 -37.96
C ILE A 659 6.34 26.47 -39.16
N GLY A 660 5.39 26.32 -40.10
CA GLY A 660 5.19 27.28 -41.18
C GLY A 660 4.26 28.44 -40.79
N PRO A 661 4.35 29.61 -41.44
CA PRO A 661 3.40 30.70 -41.24
C PRO A 661 1.95 30.20 -41.43
N GLY A 662 1.12 30.31 -40.39
CA GLY A 662 -0.28 29.86 -40.42
C GLY A 662 -0.51 28.35 -40.22
N GLY A 663 0.48 27.61 -39.73
CA GLY A 663 0.34 26.20 -39.34
C GLY A 663 0.37 25.20 -40.51
N VAL A 664 0.69 25.66 -41.72
CA VAL A 664 0.74 24.83 -42.95
C VAL A 664 2.20 24.71 -43.39
N ASP A 665 2.93 23.86 -42.69
CA ASP A 665 4.20 23.19 -43.05
C ASP A 665 4.85 22.66 -41.75
N ALA A 666 4.04 22.00 -40.90
CA ALA A 666 4.44 21.57 -39.55
C ALA A 666 5.50 20.45 -39.53
N ASN A 667 6.00 20.04 -40.70
CA ASN A 667 6.93 18.95 -40.87
C ASN A 667 7.62 19.02 -42.25
N PRO A 668 8.95 18.90 -42.33
CA PRO A 668 9.67 18.77 -43.60
C PRO A 668 9.08 17.65 -44.45
N ASP A 669 8.50 18.02 -45.59
CA ASP A 669 7.83 17.11 -46.53
C ASP A 669 8.78 16.47 -47.53
N ARG A 670 10.05 16.88 -47.50
CA ARG A 670 11.13 16.41 -48.35
C ARG A 670 12.36 16.03 -47.54
N PRO A 671 13.22 15.13 -48.08
CA PRO A 671 14.44 14.75 -47.42
C PRO A 671 15.34 15.93 -47.05
N LEU A 672 15.85 15.92 -45.81
CA LEU A 672 16.89 16.83 -45.33
C LEU A 672 18.26 16.15 -45.41
N TYR A 673 19.32 16.92 -45.68
CA TYR A 673 20.67 16.36 -45.86
C TYR A 673 21.66 16.92 -44.88
N ASP A 674 21.65 18.23 -44.65
CA ASP A 674 22.72 18.90 -43.92
C ASP A 674 22.20 20.01 -43.02
N VAL A 675 22.98 20.32 -41.99
CA VAL A 675 22.70 21.33 -40.98
C VAL A 675 23.96 22.11 -40.62
N ALA A 676 23.81 23.42 -40.50
CA ALA A 676 24.80 24.28 -39.89
C ALA A 676 24.18 24.98 -38.69
N VAL A 677 24.84 24.94 -37.54
CA VAL A 677 24.40 25.63 -36.33
C VAL A 677 25.54 26.49 -35.81
N THR A 678 25.23 27.76 -35.52
CA THR A 678 26.11 28.68 -34.79
C THR A 678 25.35 29.28 -33.62
N THR A 679 26.04 30.03 -32.77
CA THR A 679 25.39 30.85 -31.75
C THR A 679 25.79 32.30 -31.94
N THR A 680 24.84 33.21 -31.77
CA THR A 680 25.16 34.64 -31.86
C THR A 680 26.08 35.07 -30.73
N VAL A 681 27.12 35.84 -31.05
CA VAL A 681 28.04 36.40 -30.07
C VAL A 681 27.37 37.60 -29.38
N ALA A 682 26.68 37.36 -28.27
CA ALA A 682 26.20 38.36 -27.29
C ALA A 682 25.17 39.41 -27.82
N PRO A 683 24.21 39.87 -26.99
CA PRO A 683 24.18 39.75 -25.53
C PRO A 683 23.42 38.54 -24.99
N VAL A 684 22.71 37.79 -25.83
CA VAL A 684 21.90 36.65 -25.39
C VAL A 684 22.67 35.36 -25.65
N LEU A 685 23.39 34.88 -24.63
CA LEU A 685 23.91 33.51 -24.62
C LEU A 685 22.71 32.56 -24.73
N GLY A 686 22.78 31.60 -25.66
CA GLY A 686 21.75 30.56 -25.80
C GLY A 686 20.98 30.59 -27.13
N VAL A 687 21.02 31.67 -27.90
CA VAL A 687 20.30 31.74 -29.18
C VAL A 687 21.02 30.93 -30.27
N TRP A 688 20.34 29.94 -30.82
CA TRP A 688 20.88 29.13 -31.92
C TRP A 688 20.53 29.76 -33.26
N ASN A 689 21.52 29.90 -34.14
CA ASN A 689 21.32 30.24 -35.54
C ASN A 689 21.46 28.95 -36.36
N ILE A 690 20.33 28.38 -36.75
CA ILE A 690 20.22 27.04 -37.34
C ILE A 690 19.82 27.18 -38.80
N TRP A 691 20.56 26.51 -39.68
CA TRP A 691 20.25 26.36 -41.09
C TRP A 691 20.15 24.89 -41.46
N LEU A 692 19.08 24.48 -42.13
CA LEU A 692 18.94 23.14 -42.70
C LEU A 692 18.64 23.21 -44.19
N VAL A 693 19.10 22.20 -44.93
CA VAL A 693 18.85 22.10 -46.38
C VAL A 693 18.36 20.71 -46.79
N GLY A 694 17.56 20.67 -47.86
CA GLY A 694 16.88 19.50 -48.36
C GLY A 694 16.60 19.50 -49.87
N ASP A 695 15.99 18.43 -50.34
CA ASP A 695 15.49 18.29 -51.73
C ASP A 695 14.44 19.36 -52.06
N ASP A 696 14.16 19.58 -53.35
CA ASP A 696 13.12 20.47 -53.86
C ASP A 696 13.13 21.86 -53.17
N GLY A 697 14.29 22.49 -53.01
CA GLY A 697 14.46 23.85 -52.52
C GLY A 697 14.10 24.04 -51.04
N ARG A 698 14.06 22.96 -50.25
CA ARG A 698 13.85 23.06 -48.80
C ARG A 698 15.08 23.68 -48.14
N VAL A 699 14.91 24.90 -47.64
CA VAL A 699 15.86 25.58 -46.76
C VAL A 699 15.08 26.05 -45.54
N TYR A 700 15.52 25.66 -44.35
CA TYR A 700 14.91 26.06 -43.08
C TYR A 700 15.90 26.88 -42.28
N HIS A 701 15.41 27.90 -41.58
CA HIS A 701 16.22 28.79 -40.76
C HIS A 701 15.52 29.13 -39.45
N TYR A 702 16.33 29.34 -38.41
CA TYR A 702 15.93 29.99 -37.18
C TYR A 702 17.10 30.83 -36.62
N PRO A 703 16.84 32.03 -36.08
CA PRO A 703 15.58 32.78 -36.20
C PRO A 703 15.44 33.37 -37.61
N GLU A 704 14.30 33.17 -38.28
CA GLU A 704 13.99 33.78 -39.59
C GLU A 704 13.12 35.04 -39.40
#